data_AF-A0A3D4Y7R6-F1
#
_entry.id   AF-A0A3D4Y7R6-F1
#
_cell.length_a   1.000
_cell.length_b   1.000
_cell.length_c   1.000
_cell.angle_alpha   90.00
_cell.angle_beta   90.00
_cell.angle_gamma   90.00
#
_symmetry.space_group_name_H-M   'P 1'
#
loop_
_entity.id
_entity.type
_entity.pdbx_description
1 polymer ?
#
loop_
_entity_poly.entity_id
_entity_poly.type
_entity_poly.pdbx_seq_one_letter_code
_entity_poly.pdbx_strand_id
1 'polypeptide(L)'
;MLEAIRIALAQYDREKGLRRKVLGDHSAIKAIRRLSLEDQNNPFKILQCFLQNPPKAGHASDVVRQALFSQVCWAAILTLRGADLLMQENFDAVVRHVSPGDVAIALRILNDAQILMLENREAVKNHVNPGAVASALCVLNRAHLLTPENRDAVKNHADPGAVVGALCRLNEAHILTPENRDAVKNHADLDAVTQSLGTLSYARILTQENFDAVKNHVDPDAVARALRDLNDARILTQENRDAVKNHADSQAVAGALCRLNDVHLLTPENRATLLSPENAYLLTPAARDSVWYRIPSHLFTQPVFNELIRCARQPNPEQQVRQYVDQVLGVRRDAAPARLVGIPAPIINHDGQSTHTASVHESVSESATKLWTRYRDQLTGSGLDEAVEEVTAVIISLSDADPKTEAAKRCITRITDRAFVFTDRTSGISLRQLIALAYLAMTDEVNRHGSLEDARAQLVQGLYETQRGYNLSEAGIDDGQADHSICIAGTFNKLVEKLAMIHPDCEIKVITKTLATLKLPKVVEEEARRYLATQQANPQTPEGLQAFIALIDRVKTEGVAVIWDHIKNPVADRMFDEFGSLYRNNKADPEFVAFVEVGRDMNLEASKLDALKEQCQRRLTSQQAGSSSGNPTGFFVGQRSGGAQQPSIGLGLKKTG
;
A
#
# COMPACT_ATOMS: atom_id res chain seq x y z
N MET A 1 36.98 -28.90 -36.06
CA MET A 1 36.18 -30.14 -36.24
C MET A 1 36.88 -31.21 -37.08
N LEU A 2 37.14 -31.00 -38.38
CA LEU A 2 37.72 -32.05 -39.25
C LEU A 2 39.04 -32.62 -38.72
N GLU A 3 39.91 -31.78 -38.16
CA GLU A 3 41.17 -32.24 -37.57
C GLU A 3 40.95 -33.16 -36.36
N ALA A 4 40.00 -32.83 -35.48
CA ALA A 4 39.64 -33.69 -34.35
C ALA A 4 39.10 -35.05 -34.83
N ILE A 5 38.33 -35.08 -35.93
CA ILE A 5 37.85 -36.33 -36.54
C ILE A 5 39.01 -37.16 -37.08
N ARG A 6 39.99 -36.53 -37.77
CA ARG A 6 41.18 -37.22 -38.29
C ARG A 6 42.03 -37.81 -37.17
N ILE A 7 42.28 -37.04 -36.10
CA ILE A 7 42.98 -37.50 -34.90
C ILE A 7 42.25 -38.70 -34.28
N ALA A 8 40.93 -38.61 -34.14
CA ALA A 8 40.12 -39.69 -33.58
C ALA A 8 40.09 -40.94 -34.48
N LEU A 9 40.08 -40.78 -35.82
CA LEU A 9 40.19 -41.89 -36.76
C LEU A 9 41.55 -42.60 -36.64
N ALA A 10 42.65 -41.85 -36.50
CA ALA A 10 43.97 -42.42 -36.26
C ALA A 10 44.04 -43.13 -34.89
N GLN A 11 43.40 -42.58 -33.86
CA GLN A 11 43.28 -43.21 -32.55
C GLN A 11 42.48 -44.53 -32.64
N TYR A 12 41.36 -44.52 -33.37
CA TYR A 12 40.57 -45.72 -33.63
C TYR A 12 41.41 -46.85 -34.24
N ASP A 13 42.29 -46.54 -35.21
CA ASP A 13 43.15 -47.56 -35.82
C ASP A 13 44.16 -48.16 -34.86
N ARG A 14 44.69 -47.36 -33.93
CA ARG A 14 45.61 -47.84 -32.88
C ARG A 14 44.90 -48.72 -31.85
N GLU A 15 43.71 -48.30 -31.44
CA GLU A 15 42.99 -48.86 -30.27
C GLU A 15 41.95 -49.92 -30.63
N LYS A 16 41.62 -50.12 -31.91
CA LYS A 16 40.64 -51.14 -32.29
C LYS A 16 41.10 -52.53 -31.85
N GLY A 17 40.25 -53.21 -31.07
CA GLY A 17 40.56 -54.53 -30.51
C GLY A 17 40.83 -55.60 -31.59
N LEU A 18 41.46 -56.70 -31.19
CA LEU A 18 41.93 -57.78 -32.08
C LEU A 18 40.85 -58.23 -33.09
N ARG A 19 39.60 -58.37 -32.63
CA ARG A 19 38.47 -58.74 -33.50
C ARG A 19 38.26 -57.77 -34.67
N ARG A 20 38.43 -56.46 -34.49
CA ARG A 20 38.29 -55.46 -35.56
C ARG A 20 39.51 -55.39 -36.46
N LYS A 21 40.69 -55.79 -35.97
CA LYS A 21 41.88 -55.98 -36.82
C LYS A 21 41.71 -57.15 -37.79
N VAL A 22 41.01 -58.21 -37.37
CA VAL A 22 40.81 -59.43 -38.16
C VAL A 22 39.53 -59.39 -39.02
N LEU A 23 38.41 -58.93 -38.46
CA LEU A 23 37.08 -58.96 -39.10
C LEU A 23 36.71 -57.64 -39.81
N GLY A 24 37.59 -56.64 -39.77
CA GLY A 24 37.38 -55.32 -40.36
C GLY A 24 36.73 -54.28 -39.44
N ASP A 25 36.73 -53.03 -39.91
CA ASP A 25 36.30 -51.87 -39.14
C ASP A 25 34.81 -51.89 -38.76
N HIS A 26 34.42 -51.03 -37.82
CA HIS A 26 33.02 -50.77 -37.50
C HIS A 26 32.27 -50.23 -38.73
N SER A 27 30.98 -50.57 -38.88
CA SER A 27 30.19 -50.22 -40.07
C SER A 27 30.22 -48.72 -40.39
N ALA A 28 30.11 -47.84 -39.38
CA ALA A 28 30.26 -46.39 -39.57
C ALA A 28 31.65 -45.98 -40.09
N ILE A 29 32.73 -46.56 -39.56
CA ILE A 29 34.10 -46.25 -39.99
C ILE A 29 34.36 -46.76 -41.40
N LYS A 30 33.84 -47.96 -41.72
CA LYS A 30 33.87 -48.52 -43.06
C LYS A 30 33.08 -47.64 -44.05
N ALA A 31 31.94 -47.10 -43.63
CA ALA A 31 31.16 -46.15 -44.44
C ALA A 31 31.93 -44.85 -44.68
N ILE A 32 32.55 -44.26 -43.65
CA ILE A 32 33.39 -43.06 -43.79
C ILE A 32 34.54 -43.30 -44.77
N ARG A 33 35.24 -44.43 -44.69
CA ARG A 33 36.35 -44.77 -45.59
C ARG A 33 35.93 -45.00 -47.04
N ARG A 34 34.65 -45.29 -47.27
CA ARG A 34 34.08 -45.45 -48.62
C ARG A 34 33.61 -44.14 -49.23
N LEU A 35 33.54 -43.05 -48.45
CA LEU A 35 33.26 -41.72 -48.98
C LEU A 35 34.40 -41.27 -49.90
N SER A 36 34.06 -40.42 -50.87
CA SER A 36 35.05 -39.73 -51.71
C SER A 36 35.99 -38.88 -50.84
N LEU A 37 37.17 -38.51 -51.34
CA LEU A 37 38.10 -37.67 -50.58
C LEU A 37 37.47 -36.31 -50.20
N GLU A 38 36.60 -35.77 -51.07
CA GLU A 38 35.84 -34.55 -50.81
C GLU A 38 34.82 -34.77 -49.68
N ASP A 39 34.02 -35.84 -49.74
CA ASP A 39 33.02 -36.16 -48.72
C ASP A 39 33.65 -36.54 -47.36
N GLN A 40 34.85 -37.11 -47.35
CA GLN A 40 35.63 -37.35 -46.12
C GLN A 40 36.06 -36.04 -45.45
N ASN A 41 36.04 -34.92 -46.17
CA ASN A 41 36.25 -33.58 -45.63
C ASN A 41 34.93 -32.83 -45.38
N ASN A 42 33.77 -33.47 -45.53
CA ASN A 42 32.47 -32.90 -45.19
C ASN A 42 31.96 -33.50 -43.86
N PRO A 43 31.93 -32.72 -42.75
CA PRO A 43 31.47 -33.23 -41.46
C PRO A 43 30.03 -33.74 -41.46
N PHE A 44 29.16 -33.21 -42.33
CA PHE A 44 27.78 -33.67 -42.45
C PHE A 44 27.69 -35.08 -43.05
N LYS A 45 28.51 -35.39 -44.07
CA LYS A 45 28.57 -36.74 -44.66
C LYS A 45 29.13 -37.77 -43.67
N ILE A 46 30.11 -37.36 -42.87
CA ILE A 46 30.64 -38.17 -41.78
C ILE A 46 29.55 -38.41 -40.71
N LEU A 47 28.78 -37.38 -40.35
CA LEU A 47 27.64 -37.51 -39.43
C LEU A 47 26.62 -38.53 -39.93
N GLN A 48 26.25 -38.47 -41.21
CA GLN A 48 25.30 -39.41 -41.82
C GLN A 48 25.75 -40.87 -41.66
N CYS A 49 27.05 -41.16 -41.79
CA CYS A 49 27.60 -42.49 -41.58
C CYS A 49 27.36 -43.01 -40.15
N PHE A 50 27.50 -42.14 -39.14
CA PHE A 50 27.24 -42.49 -37.74
C PHE A 50 25.75 -42.62 -37.41
N LEU A 51 24.88 -41.82 -38.03
CA LEU A 51 23.43 -41.90 -37.84
C LEU A 51 22.84 -43.20 -38.40
N GLN A 52 23.40 -43.71 -39.50
CA GLN A 52 23.01 -44.99 -40.10
C GLN A 52 23.58 -46.19 -39.35
N ASN A 53 24.77 -46.04 -38.75
CA ASN A 53 25.50 -47.14 -38.11
C ASN A 53 26.01 -46.74 -36.71
N PRO A 54 25.13 -46.51 -35.72
CA PRO A 54 25.55 -45.99 -34.43
C PRO A 54 26.47 -46.98 -33.69
N PRO A 55 27.68 -46.57 -33.27
CA PRO A 55 28.57 -47.42 -32.46
C PRO A 55 28.02 -47.59 -31.04
N LYS A 56 28.32 -48.74 -30.41
CA LYS A 56 28.03 -48.95 -28.99
C LYS A 56 28.93 -48.06 -28.13
N ALA A 57 28.39 -47.52 -27.04
CA ALA A 57 29.14 -46.71 -26.09
C ALA A 57 30.37 -47.47 -25.55
N GLY A 58 31.50 -46.75 -25.41
CA GLY A 58 32.76 -47.32 -24.91
C GLY A 58 33.56 -48.15 -25.93
N HIS A 59 33.07 -48.34 -27.15
CA HIS A 59 33.87 -48.94 -28.22
C HIS A 59 34.85 -47.92 -28.82
N ALA A 60 35.98 -48.36 -29.38
CA ALA A 60 36.93 -47.45 -30.03
C ALA A 60 36.28 -46.55 -31.11
N SER A 61 35.27 -47.04 -31.83
CA SER A 61 34.54 -46.24 -32.84
C SER A 61 33.68 -45.13 -32.22
N ASP A 62 33.37 -45.25 -30.93
CA ASP A 62 32.69 -44.21 -30.15
C ASP A 62 33.57 -42.98 -29.96
N VAL A 63 34.90 -43.13 -29.95
CA VAL A 63 35.85 -41.99 -29.86
C VAL A 63 35.72 -41.07 -31.07
N VAL A 64 35.60 -41.63 -32.28
CA VAL A 64 35.38 -40.84 -33.50
C VAL A 64 34.03 -40.15 -33.48
N ARG A 65 33.00 -40.85 -32.98
CA ARG A 65 31.67 -40.30 -32.77
C ARG A 65 31.71 -39.12 -31.77
N GLN A 66 32.41 -39.28 -30.65
CA GLN A 66 32.60 -38.24 -29.64
C GLN A 66 33.42 -37.05 -30.16
N ALA A 67 34.40 -37.27 -31.03
CA ALA A 67 35.15 -36.17 -31.65
C ALA A 67 34.28 -35.30 -32.57
N LEU A 68 33.29 -35.90 -33.24
CA LEU A 68 32.28 -35.18 -34.00
C LEU A 68 31.28 -34.44 -33.08
N PHE A 69 30.83 -35.08 -32.00
CA PHE A 69 29.78 -34.54 -31.12
C PHE A 69 30.24 -33.64 -29.97
N SER A 70 31.50 -33.70 -29.58
CA SER A 70 32.09 -32.72 -28.67
C SER A 70 32.12 -31.32 -29.31
N GLN A 71 32.16 -31.27 -30.64
CA GLN A 71 32.16 -30.03 -31.42
C GLN A 71 30.75 -29.60 -31.83
N VAL A 72 29.81 -30.55 -31.94
CA VAL A 72 28.43 -30.30 -32.34
C VAL A 72 27.52 -30.86 -31.27
N CYS A 73 26.81 -29.98 -30.56
CA CYS A 73 25.86 -30.41 -29.52
C CYS A 73 24.95 -31.52 -30.05
N TRP A 74 25.11 -32.75 -29.55
CA TRP A 74 24.37 -33.92 -30.01
C TRP A 74 22.86 -33.71 -29.90
N ALA A 75 22.42 -33.02 -28.85
CA ALA A 75 21.02 -32.64 -28.68
C ALA A 75 20.50 -31.79 -29.85
N ALA A 76 21.30 -30.86 -30.39
CA ALA A 76 20.92 -30.05 -31.54
C ALA A 76 20.69 -30.91 -32.81
N ILE A 77 21.58 -31.89 -33.04
CA ILE A 77 21.44 -32.83 -34.16
C ILE A 77 20.20 -33.72 -34.01
N LEU A 78 19.93 -34.22 -32.79
CA LEU A 78 18.73 -34.98 -32.52
C LEU A 78 17.46 -34.14 -32.72
N THR A 79 17.47 -32.87 -32.30
CA THR A 79 16.36 -31.93 -32.55
C THR A 79 16.10 -31.74 -34.03
N LEU A 80 17.14 -31.48 -34.83
CA LEU A 80 16.99 -31.36 -36.30
C LEU A 80 16.48 -32.66 -36.92
N ARG A 81 17.06 -33.80 -36.53
CA ARG A 81 16.66 -35.11 -37.06
C ARG A 81 15.20 -35.44 -36.72
N GLY A 82 14.79 -35.21 -35.48
CA GLY A 82 13.43 -35.50 -35.02
C GLY A 82 12.36 -34.62 -35.68
N ALA A 83 12.75 -33.47 -36.23
CA ALA A 83 11.88 -32.57 -36.98
C ALA A 83 12.02 -32.74 -38.52
N ASP A 84 12.73 -33.77 -39.00
CA ASP A 84 13.06 -33.97 -40.43
C ASP A 84 13.79 -32.78 -41.09
N LEU A 85 14.55 -32.02 -40.28
CA LEU A 85 15.30 -30.84 -40.68
C LEU A 85 16.81 -31.08 -40.87
N LEU A 86 17.26 -32.33 -40.75
CA LEU A 86 18.68 -32.64 -40.83
C LEU A 86 19.18 -32.67 -42.30
N MET A 87 19.43 -31.48 -42.84
CA MET A 87 20.06 -31.22 -44.14
C MET A 87 21.35 -30.42 -43.97
N GLN A 88 22.17 -30.34 -45.03
CA GLN A 88 23.49 -29.70 -44.98
C GLN A 88 23.42 -28.25 -44.49
N GLU A 89 22.44 -27.49 -44.97
CA GLU A 89 22.26 -26.06 -44.70
C GLU A 89 21.94 -25.81 -43.22
N ASN A 90 21.07 -26.63 -42.64
CA ASN A 90 20.69 -26.52 -41.23
C ASN A 90 21.81 -27.04 -40.32
N PHE A 91 22.53 -28.08 -40.75
CA PHE A 91 23.73 -28.55 -40.06
C PHE A 91 24.80 -27.46 -40.02
N ASP A 92 25.07 -26.81 -41.16
CA ASP A 92 26.01 -25.71 -41.28
C ASP A 92 25.65 -24.52 -40.40
N ALA A 93 24.36 -24.19 -40.28
CA ALA A 93 23.87 -23.14 -39.39
C ALA A 93 24.12 -23.49 -37.91
N VAL A 94 23.83 -24.72 -37.51
CA VAL A 94 24.00 -25.20 -36.12
C VAL A 94 25.48 -25.29 -35.74
N VAL A 95 26.32 -25.82 -36.62
CA VAL A 95 27.75 -26.10 -36.32
C VAL A 95 28.58 -24.83 -36.17
N ARG A 96 28.23 -23.75 -36.88
CA ARG A 96 28.99 -22.50 -36.85
C ARG A 96 28.56 -21.56 -35.74
N HIS A 97 27.45 -21.84 -35.06
CA HIS A 97 26.89 -20.96 -34.04
C HIS A 97 27.48 -21.24 -32.65
N VAL A 98 27.61 -20.19 -31.84
CA VAL A 98 28.08 -20.30 -30.44
C VAL A 98 27.12 -21.08 -29.55
N SER A 99 25.82 -21.06 -29.90
CA SER A 99 24.75 -21.83 -29.26
C SER A 99 24.05 -22.74 -30.27
N PRO A 100 24.61 -23.92 -30.59
CA PRO A 100 24.05 -24.84 -31.59
C PRO A 100 22.63 -25.33 -31.25
N GLY A 101 22.35 -25.54 -29.96
CA GLY A 101 21.04 -25.99 -29.48
C GLY A 101 19.93 -24.99 -29.80
N ASP A 102 20.19 -23.70 -29.54
CA ASP A 102 19.21 -22.63 -29.77
C ASP A 102 18.89 -22.45 -31.25
N VAL A 103 19.90 -22.57 -32.13
CA VAL A 103 19.68 -22.54 -33.59
C VAL A 103 18.81 -23.73 -34.02
N ALA A 104 19.10 -24.95 -33.55
CA ALA A 104 18.30 -26.12 -33.90
C ALA A 104 16.83 -25.99 -33.46
N ILE A 105 16.60 -25.47 -32.24
CA ILE A 105 15.26 -25.18 -31.72
C ILE A 105 14.58 -24.10 -32.56
N ALA A 106 15.28 -23.02 -32.89
CA ALA A 106 14.77 -21.93 -33.70
C ALA A 106 14.37 -22.38 -35.11
N LEU A 107 15.19 -23.20 -35.77
CA LEU A 107 14.87 -23.80 -37.07
C LEU A 107 13.63 -24.70 -37.00
N ARG A 108 13.50 -25.49 -35.92
CA ARG A 108 12.28 -26.28 -35.67
C ARG A 108 11.05 -25.37 -35.51
N ILE A 109 11.13 -24.32 -34.70
CA ILE A 109 10.04 -23.35 -34.51
C ILE A 109 9.60 -22.75 -35.85
N LEU A 110 10.54 -22.33 -36.69
CA LEU A 110 10.24 -21.78 -38.02
C LEU A 110 9.59 -22.83 -38.94
N ASN A 111 10.04 -24.08 -38.88
CA ASN A 111 9.48 -25.18 -39.67
C ASN A 111 8.06 -25.52 -39.21
N ASP A 112 7.83 -25.64 -37.91
CA ASP A 112 6.51 -25.93 -37.35
C ASP A 112 5.51 -24.83 -37.71
N ALA A 113 5.96 -23.57 -37.78
CA ALA A 113 5.19 -22.43 -38.26
C ALA A 113 5.09 -22.32 -39.79
N GLN A 114 5.65 -23.27 -40.55
CA GLN A 114 5.67 -23.30 -42.02
C GLN A 114 6.27 -22.05 -42.68
N ILE A 115 7.27 -21.44 -42.02
CA ILE A 115 7.99 -20.25 -42.49
C ILE A 115 9.50 -20.48 -42.59
N LEU A 116 9.97 -21.72 -42.57
CA LEU A 116 11.39 -22.01 -42.75
C LEU A 116 11.80 -21.86 -44.22
N MET A 117 12.15 -20.63 -44.59
CA MET A 117 12.72 -20.26 -45.89
C MET A 117 14.14 -19.68 -45.72
N LEU A 118 14.84 -19.45 -46.83
CA LEU A 118 16.25 -19.02 -46.83
C LEU A 118 16.47 -17.76 -45.97
N GLU A 119 15.61 -16.77 -46.11
CA GLU A 119 15.69 -15.47 -45.46
C GLU A 119 15.50 -15.60 -43.93
N ASN A 120 14.57 -16.45 -43.49
CA ASN A 120 14.32 -16.68 -42.06
C ASN A 120 15.41 -17.55 -41.43
N ARG A 121 15.97 -18.51 -42.18
CA ARG A 121 17.14 -19.28 -41.76
C ARG A 121 18.34 -18.38 -41.52
N GLU A 122 18.64 -17.47 -42.46
CA GLU A 122 19.76 -16.55 -42.32
C GLU A 122 19.54 -15.51 -41.21
N ALA A 123 18.30 -15.10 -40.95
CA ALA A 123 17.98 -14.22 -39.81
C ALA A 123 18.32 -14.89 -38.46
N VAL A 124 17.99 -16.18 -38.30
CA VAL A 124 18.22 -16.92 -37.06
C VAL A 124 19.68 -17.32 -36.87
N LYS A 125 20.34 -17.79 -37.94
CA LYS A 125 21.72 -18.32 -37.91
C LYS A 125 22.77 -17.31 -37.42
N ASN A 126 22.57 -16.02 -37.71
CA ASN A 126 23.55 -14.99 -37.43
C ASN A 126 23.25 -14.18 -36.15
N HIS A 127 22.13 -14.47 -35.47
CA HIS A 127 21.70 -13.71 -34.30
C HIS A 127 22.19 -14.32 -33.00
N VAL A 128 22.59 -13.47 -32.04
CA VAL A 128 23.07 -13.90 -30.71
C VAL A 128 22.01 -14.68 -29.92
N ASN A 129 20.72 -14.42 -30.18
CA ASN A 129 19.59 -15.15 -29.64
C ASN A 129 18.69 -15.68 -30.78
N PRO A 130 19.03 -16.85 -31.36
CA PRO A 130 18.31 -17.45 -32.48
C PRO A 130 16.84 -17.77 -32.15
N GLY A 131 16.58 -18.22 -30.91
CA GLY A 131 15.25 -18.57 -30.43
C GLY A 131 14.30 -17.36 -30.42
N ALA A 132 14.76 -16.22 -29.87
CA ALA A 132 13.97 -14.99 -29.85
C ALA A 132 13.62 -14.49 -31.26
N VAL A 133 14.56 -14.56 -32.21
CA VAL A 133 14.29 -14.20 -33.62
C VAL A 133 13.24 -15.12 -34.21
N ALA A 134 13.37 -16.45 -34.06
CA ALA A 134 12.39 -17.38 -34.59
C ALA A 134 10.98 -17.12 -34.03
N SER A 135 10.86 -16.94 -32.71
CA SER A 135 9.60 -16.59 -32.07
C SER A 135 9.03 -15.28 -32.59
N ALA A 136 9.85 -14.24 -32.75
CA ALA A 136 9.41 -12.95 -33.30
C ALA A 136 8.92 -13.07 -34.75
N LEU A 137 9.63 -13.82 -35.60
CA LEU A 137 9.19 -14.07 -36.99
C LEU A 137 7.88 -14.86 -37.04
N CYS A 138 7.66 -15.81 -36.12
CA CYS A 138 6.37 -16.50 -35.99
C CYS A 138 5.24 -15.56 -35.59
N VAL A 139 5.47 -14.63 -34.66
CA VAL A 139 4.48 -13.63 -34.25
C VAL A 139 4.16 -12.70 -35.42
N LEU A 140 5.17 -12.19 -36.14
CA LEU A 140 4.96 -11.39 -37.34
C LEU A 140 4.15 -12.16 -38.39
N ASN A 141 4.44 -13.43 -38.62
CA ASN A 141 3.69 -14.25 -39.58
C ASN A 141 2.21 -14.38 -39.20
N ARG A 142 1.92 -14.66 -37.92
CA ARG A 142 0.55 -14.75 -37.40
C ARG A 142 -0.21 -13.43 -37.49
N ALA A 143 0.49 -12.31 -37.32
CA ALA A 143 -0.07 -10.97 -37.47
C ALA A 143 -0.16 -10.50 -38.93
N HIS A 144 0.23 -11.33 -39.92
CA HIS A 144 0.36 -10.95 -41.33
C HIS A 144 1.32 -9.77 -41.58
N LEU A 145 2.35 -9.65 -40.74
CA LEU A 145 3.38 -8.60 -40.75
C LEU A 145 4.76 -9.10 -41.15
N LEU A 146 4.90 -10.35 -41.59
CA LEU A 146 6.21 -10.90 -42.00
C LEU A 146 6.62 -10.39 -43.40
N THR A 147 7.07 -9.13 -43.45
CA THR A 147 7.65 -8.49 -44.65
C THR A 147 9.18 -8.48 -44.58
N PRO A 148 9.89 -8.23 -45.69
CA PRO A 148 11.34 -8.05 -45.68
C PRO A 148 11.81 -6.99 -44.68
N GLU A 149 11.10 -5.87 -44.59
CA GLU A 149 11.44 -4.73 -43.73
C GLU A 149 11.29 -5.09 -42.25
N ASN A 150 10.19 -5.78 -41.89
CA ASN A 150 9.96 -6.21 -40.50
C ASN A 150 10.91 -7.33 -40.08
N ARG A 151 11.24 -8.26 -40.99
CA ARG A 151 12.29 -9.27 -40.77
C ARG A 151 13.64 -8.61 -40.49
N ASP A 152 13.98 -7.58 -41.27
CA ASP A 152 15.23 -6.85 -41.12
C ASP A 152 15.27 -6.02 -39.83
N ALA A 153 14.14 -5.51 -39.36
CA ALA A 153 14.06 -4.87 -38.04
C ALA A 153 14.34 -5.88 -36.92
N VAL A 154 13.73 -7.06 -36.97
CA VAL A 154 13.87 -8.11 -35.96
C VAL A 154 15.28 -8.70 -35.92
N LYS A 155 15.87 -9.05 -37.06
CA LYS A 155 17.15 -9.78 -37.12
C LYS A 155 18.36 -8.95 -36.69
N ASN A 156 18.24 -7.62 -36.72
CA ASN A 156 19.35 -6.70 -36.44
C ASN A 156 19.24 -6.06 -35.04
N HIS A 157 18.19 -6.35 -34.28
CA HIS A 157 17.95 -5.75 -32.97
C HIS A 157 18.31 -6.72 -31.84
N ALA A 158 18.91 -6.20 -30.77
CA ALA A 158 19.32 -7.01 -29.61
C ALA A 158 18.12 -7.67 -28.91
N ASP A 159 16.96 -7.01 -28.90
CA ASP A 159 15.67 -7.54 -28.45
C ASP A 159 14.68 -7.68 -29.61
N PRO A 160 14.63 -8.86 -30.27
CA PRO A 160 13.62 -9.20 -31.28
C PRO A 160 12.17 -9.13 -30.79
N GLY A 161 11.93 -9.42 -29.50
CA GLY A 161 10.61 -9.49 -28.88
C GLY A 161 9.99 -8.11 -28.73
N ALA A 162 10.77 -7.14 -28.28
CA ALA A 162 10.34 -5.75 -28.17
C ALA A 162 9.98 -5.16 -29.54
N VAL A 163 10.81 -5.40 -30.58
CA VAL A 163 10.52 -4.97 -31.96
C VAL A 163 9.17 -5.49 -32.44
N VAL A 164 8.94 -6.81 -32.36
CA VAL A 164 7.67 -7.36 -32.86
C VAL A 164 6.48 -6.87 -32.03
N GLY A 165 6.64 -6.73 -30.71
CA GLY A 165 5.60 -6.20 -29.83
C GLY A 165 5.21 -4.77 -30.18
N ALA A 166 6.17 -3.92 -30.54
CA ALA A 166 5.90 -2.56 -31.00
C ALA A 166 5.20 -2.55 -32.37
N LEU A 167 5.72 -3.31 -33.35
CA LEU A 167 5.16 -3.36 -34.70
C LEU A 167 3.72 -3.89 -34.72
N CYS A 168 3.41 -4.93 -33.94
CA CYS A 168 2.06 -5.45 -33.82
C CYS A 168 1.09 -4.39 -33.28
N ARG A 169 1.45 -3.67 -32.21
CA ARG A 169 0.60 -2.63 -31.62
C ARG A 169 0.38 -1.45 -32.57
N LEU A 170 1.42 -1.02 -33.27
CA LEU A 170 1.29 0.02 -34.30
C LEU A 170 0.37 -0.42 -35.45
N ASN A 171 0.43 -1.69 -35.85
CA ASN A 171 -0.45 -2.23 -36.88
C ASN A 171 -1.91 -2.34 -36.41
N GLU A 172 -2.14 -2.82 -35.19
CA GLU A 172 -3.47 -2.90 -34.57
C GLU A 172 -4.12 -1.52 -34.44
N ALA A 173 -3.33 -0.47 -34.18
CA ALA A 173 -3.78 0.91 -34.16
C ALA A 173 -3.84 1.57 -35.56
N HIS A 174 -3.54 0.83 -36.63
CA HIS A 174 -3.50 1.33 -38.01
C HIS A 174 -2.55 2.52 -38.25
N ILE A 175 -1.46 2.59 -37.48
CA ILE A 175 -0.41 3.62 -37.60
C ILE A 175 0.96 3.03 -37.94
N LEU A 176 1.04 1.77 -38.40
CA LEU A 176 2.31 1.19 -38.85
C LEU A 176 2.71 1.74 -40.24
N THR A 177 3.48 2.83 -40.24
CA THR A 177 4.09 3.42 -41.45
C THR A 177 5.58 3.10 -41.54
N PRO A 178 6.26 3.32 -42.69
CA PRO A 178 7.71 3.20 -42.80
C PRO A 178 8.45 4.05 -41.76
N GLU A 179 8.01 5.28 -41.53
CA GLU A 179 8.61 6.22 -40.57
C GLU A 179 8.46 5.71 -39.14
N ASN A 180 7.29 5.19 -38.77
CA ASN A 180 7.06 4.66 -37.42
C ASN A 180 7.82 3.34 -37.19
N ARG A 181 8.00 2.51 -38.24
CA ARG A 181 8.86 1.32 -38.19
C ARG A 181 10.31 1.72 -37.94
N ASP A 182 10.82 2.72 -38.66
CA ASP A 182 12.19 3.21 -38.49
C ASP A 182 12.40 3.84 -37.12
N ALA A 183 11.39 4.54 -36.57
CA ALA A 183 11.43 5.06 -35.22
C ALA A 183 11.58 3.95 -34.18
N VAL A 184 10.79 2.87 -34.28
CA VAL A 184 10.88 1.70 -33.40
C VAL A 184 12.26 1.03 -33.53
N LYS A 185 12.68 0.73 -34.76
CA LYS A 185 13.92 -0.01 -35.04
C LYS A 185 15.17 0.68 -34.48
N ASN A 186 15.19 2.01 -34.47
CA ASN A 186 16.36 2.81 -34.11
C ASN A 186 16.26 3.44 -32.72
N HIS A 187 15.21 3.15 -31.94
CA HIS A 187 15.05 3.75 -30.61
C HIS A 187 16.08 3.19 -29.63
N ALA A 188 16.74 4.07 -28.87
CA ALA A 188 17.79 3.67 -27.93
C ALA A 188 17.25 2.79 -26.78
N ASP A 189 16.02 3.07 -26.33
CA ASP A 189 15.31 2.30 -25.32
C ASP A 189 14.01 1.73 -25.90
N LEU A 190 14.14 0.66 -26.69
CA LEU A 190 13.00 0.05 -27.36
C LEU A 190 12.03 -0.61 -26.37
N ASP A 191 12.52 -1.08 -25.23
CA ASP A 191 11.68 -1.70 -24.20
C ASP A 191 10.71 -0.67 -23.62
N ALA A 192 11.20 0.53 -23.27
CA ALA A 192 10.35 1.62 -22.80
C ALA A 192 9.30 1.99 -23.85
N VAL A 193 9.69 2.18 -25.12
CA VAL A 193 8.73 2.48 -26.20
C VAL A 193 7.69 1.38 -26.38
N THR A 194 8.10 0.11 -26.31
CA THR A 194 7.19 -1.03 -26.44
C THR A 194 6.19 -1.08 -25.30
N GLN A 195 6.62 -0.79 -24.06
CA GLN A 195 5.74 -0.68 -22.90
C GLN A 195 4.77 0.50 -23.06
N SER A 196 5.26 1.68 -23.47
CA SER A 196 4.45 2.85 -23.77
C SER A 196 3.34 2.57 -24.78
N LEU A 197 3.68 1.92 -25.89
CA LEU A 197 2.71 1.48 -26.90
C LEU A 197 1.67 0.54 -26.30
N GLY A 198 2.09 -0.35 -25.39
CA GLY A 198 1.19 -1.20 -24.61
C GLY A 198 0.20 -0.37 -23.79
N THR A 199 0.69 0.56 -22.97
CA THR A 199 -0.14 1.46 -22.16
C THR A 199 -1.15 2.25 -23.00
N LEU A 200 -0.70 2.85 -24.10
CA LEU A 200 -1.57 3.61 -25.01
C LEU A 200 -2.61 2.72 -25.70
N SER A 201 -2.22 1.50 -26.11
CA SER A 201 -3.13 0.53 -26.75
C SER A 201 -4.20 0.04 -25.76
N TYR A 202 -3.83 -0.35 -24.53
CA TYR A 202 -4.78 -0.77 -23.50
C TYR A 202 -5.79 0.32 -23.14
N ALA A 203 -5.34 1.56 -23.09
CA ALA A 203 -6.20 2.72 -22.88
C ALA A 203 -7.00 3.14 -24.12
N ARG A 204 -6.82 2.44 -25.26
CA ARG A 204 -7.46 2.71 -26.56
C ARG A 204 -7.20 4.14 -27.09
N ILE A 205 -6.00 4.65 -26.82
CA ILE A 205 -5.54 5.98 -27.24
C ILE A 205 -4.25 5.91 -28.05
N LEU A 206 -3.88 4.76 -28.61
CA LEU A 206 -2.73 4.67 -29.50
C LEU A 206 -3.08 5.32 -30.85
N THR A 207 -2.80 6.62 -30.97
CA THR A 207 -2.95 7.42 -32.20
C THR A 207 -1.59 7.90 -32.69
N GLN A 208 -1.52 8.44 -33.91
CA GLN A 208 -0.27 8.99 -34.45
C GLN A 208 0.29 10.10 -33.56
N GLU A 209 -0.56 10.97 -33.02
CA GLU A 209 -0.13 12.10 -32.19
C GLU A 209 0.41 11.63 -30.84
N ASN A 210 -0.20 10.60 -30.24
CA ASN A 210 0.28 10.02 -28.99
C ASN A 210 1.57 9.22 -29.21
N PHE A 211 1.72 8.56 -30.37
CA PHE A 211 3.00 7.94 -30.75
C PHE A 211 4.11 8.98 -30.94
N ASP A 212 3.81 10.10 -31.60
CA ASP A 212 4.73 11.20 -31.80
C ASP A 212 5.13 11.90 -30.49
N ALA A 213 4.31 11.77 -29.44
CA ALA A 213 4.65 12.24 -28.11
C ALA A 213 5.66 11.33 -27.39
N VAL A 214 5.54 10.01 -27.55
CA VAL A 214 6.41 9.04 -26.85
C VAL A 214 7.73 8.78 -27.58
N LYS A 215 7.73 8.74 -28.93
CA LYS A 215 8.83 8.15 -29.72
C LYS A 215 10.19 8.84 -29.62
N ASN A 216 10.22 10.09 -29.16
CA ASN A 216 11.44 10.89 -29.02
C ASN A 216 11.65 11.41 -27.59
N HIS A 217 10.79 10.99 -26.65
CA HIS A 217 10.91 11.45 -25.28
C HIS A 217 12.01 10.68 -24.54
N VAL A 218 12.68 11.35 -23.60
CA VAL A 218 13.74 10.73 -22.78
C VAL A 218 13.18 9.61 -21.89
N ASP A 219 11.91 9.71 -21.53
CA ASP A 219 11.14 8.70 -20.80
C ASP A 219 9.78 8.48 -21.50
N PRO A 220 9.73 7.59 -22.52
CA PRO A 220 8.50 7.31 -23.26
C PRO A 220 7.38 6.76 -22.37
N ASP A 221 7.72 6.03 -21.31
CA ASP A 221 6.79 5.32 -20.43
C ASP A 221 6.08 6.30 -19.49
N ALA A 222 6.81 7.28 -18.94
CA ALA A 222 6.21 8.40 -18.21
C ALA A 222 5.23 9.20 -19.07
N VAL A 223 5.56 9.49 -20.33
CA VAL A 223 4.64 10.17 -21.26
C VAL A 223 3.39 9.32 -21.50
N ALA A 224 3.54 8.03 -21.78
CA ALA A 224 2.40 7.16 -22.05
C ALA A 224 1.43 7.05 -20.87
N ARG A 225 1.96 6.91 -19.64
CA ARG A 225 1.13 6.93 -18.41
C ARG A 225 0.46 8.27 -18.21
N ALA A 226 1.18 9.38 -18.41
CA ALA A 226 0.61 10.72 -18.30
C ALA A 226 -0.54 10.94 -19.31
N LEU A 227 -0.38 10.50 -20.56
CA LEU A 227 -1.45 10.58 -21.57
C LEU A 227 -2.66 9.71 -21.21
N ARG A 228 -2.43 8.51 -20.64
CA ARG A 228 -3.52 7.67 -20.11
C ARG A 228 -4.25 8.38 -18.97
N ASP A 229 -3.53 8.93 -18.00
CA ASP A 229 -4.14 9.58 -16.84
C ASP A 229 -4.98 10.81 -17.27
N LEU A 230 -4.49 11.58 -18.27
CA LEU A 230 -5.26 12.66 -18.89
C LEU A 230 -6.51 12.15 -19.63
N ASN A 231 -6.42 11.00 -20.30
CA ASN A 231 -7.55 10.38 -20.99
C ASN A 231 -8.61 9.88 -20.00
N ASP A 232 -8.19 9.22 -18.92
CA ASP A 232 -9.07 8.70 -17.87
C ASP A 232 -9.83 9.85 -17.17
N ALA A 233 -9.15 10.99 -16.97
CA ALA A 233 -9.76 12.22 -16.48
C ALA A 233 -10.57 12.99 -17.54
N ARG A 234 -10.67 12.48 -18.78
CA ARG A 234 -11.37 13.09 -19.93
C ARG A 234 -10.89 14.49 -20.30
N ILE A 235 -9.59 14.76 -20.11
CA ILE A 235 -8.93 16.04 -20.43
C ILE A 235 -7.75 15.88 -21.40
N LEU A 236 -7.66 14.78 -22.14
CA LEU A 236 -6.65 14.59 -23.17
C LEU A 236 -6.96 15.47 -24.41
N THR A 237 -6.59 16.75 -24.33
CA THR A 237 -6.63 17.70 -25.45
C THR A 237 -5.25 17.84 -26.09
N GLN A 238 -5.18 18.48 -27.27
CA GLN A 238 -3.91 18.75 -27.94
C GLN A 238 -2.97 19.59 -27.05
N GLU A 239 -3.49 20.60 -26.35
CA GLU A 239 -2.69 21.46 -25.48
C GLU A 239 -2.12 20.69 -24.28
N ASN A 240 -2.90 19.78 -23.69
CA ASN A 240 -2.44 18.98 -22.55
C ASN A 240 -1.44 17.90 -22.99
N ARG A 241 -1.63 17.32 -24.18
CA ARG A 241 -0.65 16.42 -24.82
C ARG A 241 0.69 17.14 -25.04
N ASP A 242 0.65 18.34 -25.61
CA ASP A 242 1.87 19.12 -25.87
C ASP A 242 2.56 19.53 -24.56
N ALA A 243 1.80 19.84 -23.50
CA ALA A 243 2.36 20.11 -22.18
C ALA A 243 3.14 18.92 -21.60
N VAL A 244 2.56 17.71 -21.69
CA VAL A 244 3.18 16.48 -21.19
C VAL A 244 4.40 16.08 -22.01
N LYS A 245 4.30 16.16 -23.35
CA LYS A 245 5.37 15.79 -24.29
C LYS A 245 6.63 16.65 -24.13
N ASN A 246 6.47 17.93 -23.83
CA ASN A 246 7.58 18.89 -23.79
C ASN A 246 8.18 19.06 -22.39
N HIS A 247 7.65 18.38 -21.38
CA HIS A 247 8.09 18.52 -20.01
C HIS A 247 8.92 17.31 -19.57
N ALA A 248 10.04 17.55 -18.89
CA ALA A 248 10.96 16.50 -18.45
C ALA A 248 10.30 15.50 -17.47
N ASP A 249 9.35 15.98 -16.65
CA ASP A 249 8.49 15.15 -15.82
C ASP A 249 7.04 15.20 -16.32
N SER A 250 6.74 14.33 -17.27
CA SER A 250 5.42 14.18 -17.88
C SER A 250 4.33 13.82 -16.87
N GLN A 251 4.66 13.03 -15.84
CA GLN A 251 3.68 12.58 -14.83
C GLN A 251 3.30 13.69 -13.86
N ALA A 252 4.25 14.53 -13.43
CA ALA A 252 3.94 15.67 -12.58
C ALA A 252 3.00 16.66 -13.29
N VAL A 253 3.20 16.89 -14.59
CA VAL A 253 2.29 17.71 -15.41
C VAL A 253 0.90 17.10 -15.46
N ALA A 254 0.76 15.83 -15.84
CA ALA A 254 -0.54 15.18 -15.89
C ALA A 254 -1.24 15.16 -14.52
N GLY A 255 -0.52 14.84 -13.45
CA GLY A 255 -1.07 14.84 -12.09
C GLY A 255 -1.61 16.21 -11.66
N ALA A 256 -0.87 17.28 -11.95
CA ALA A 256 -1.32 18.64 -11.66
C ALA A 256 -2.55 19.06 -12.49
N LEU A 257 -2.59 18.70 -13.79
CA LEU A 257 -3.73 18.99 -14.66
C LEU A 257 -4.98 18.21 -14.26
N CYS A 258 -4.86 16.91 -13.98
CA CYS A 258 -5.95 16.08 -13.45
C CYS A 258 -6.45 16.66 -12.13
N ARG A 259 -5.54 17.06 -11.24
CA ARG A 259 -5.92 17.63 -9.95
C ARG A 259 -6.71 18.92 -10.10
N LEU A 260 -6.31 19.82 -10.99
CA LEU A 260 -7.07 21.03 -11.29
C LEU A 260 -8.44 20.71 -11.91
N ASN A 261 -8.53 19.66 -12.73
CA ASN A 261 -9.78 19.24 -13.33
C ASN A 261 -10.77 18.70 -12.27
N ASP A 262 -10.29 17.86 -11.35
CA ASP A 262 -11.08 17.25 -10.28
C ASP A 262 -11.76 18.29 -9.37
N VAL A 263 -11.15 19.47 -9.22
CA VAL A 263 -11.68 20.58 -8.41
C VAL A 263 -12.29 21.70 -9.24
N HIS A 264 -12.52 21.46 -10.54
CA HIS A 264 -13.09 22.42 -11.49
C HIS A 264 -12.31 23.74 -11.63
N LEU A 265 -10.99 23.69 -11.46
CA LEU A 265 -10.08 24.82 -11.64
C LEU A 265 -9.24 24.75 -12.93
N LEU A 266 -9.38 23.70 -13.74
CA LEU A 266 -8.66 23.60 -15.02
C LEU A 266 -9.27 24.51 -16.09
N THR A 267 -8.95 25.80 -16.03
CA THR A 267 -9.26 26.78 -17.10
C THR A 267 -8.05 27.00 -18.02
N PRO A 268 -8.22 27.54 -19.23
CA PRO A 268 -7.10 27.91 -20.11
C PRO A 268 -6.08 28.83 -19.41
N GLU A 269 -6.55 29.78 -18.60
CA GLU A 269 -5.72 30.74 -17.87
C GLU A 269 -4.93 30.07 -16.75
N ASN A 270 -5.58 29.20 -15.96
CA ASN A 270 -4.91 28.48 -14.87
C ASN A 270 -3.89 27.47 -15.43
N ARG A 271 -4.20 26.80 -16.55
CA ARG A 271 -3.26 25.93 -17.26
C ARG A 271 -2.04 26.72 -17.76
N ALA A 272 -2.26 27.82 -18.48
CA ALA A 272 -1.16 28.66 -18.97
C ALA A 272 -0.30 29.20 -17.83
N THR A 273 -0.93 29.57 -16.71
CA THR A 273 -0.24 30.03 -15.51
C THR A 273 0.59 28.91 -14.89
N LEU A 274 0.03 27.72 -14.70
CA LEU A 274 0.74 26.56 -14.14
C LEU A 274 1.95 26.15 -15.00
N LEU A 275 1.80 26.13 -16.32
CA LEU A 275 2.84 25.74 -17.28
C LEU A 275 3.90 26.82 -17.52
N SER A 276 3.78 28.00 -16.89
CA SER A 276 4.80 29.05 -16.99
C SER A 276 6.13 28.59 -16.36
N PRO A 277 7.30 28.89 -16.98
CA PRO A 277 8.61 28.53 -16.43
C PRO A 277 8.85 29.05 -15.00
N GLU A 278 8.22 30.16 -14.61
CA GLU A 278 8.30 30.73 -13.26
C GLU A 278 7.69 29.82 -12.18
N ASN A 279 6.83 28.88 -12.59
CA ASN A 279 6.11 27.96 -11.71
C ASN A 279 6.61 26.52 -11.83
N ALA A 280 7.77 26.30 -12.47
CA ALA A 280 8.31 24.97 -12.76
C ALA A 280 8.45 24.08 -11.52
N TYR A 281 8.68 24.64 -10.33
CA TYR A 281 8.70 23.88 -9.07
C TYR A 281 7.41 23.06 -8.85
N LEU A 282 6.24 23.63 -9.19
CA LEU A 282 4.95 22.96 -9.02
C LEU A 282 4.79 21.75 -9.96
N LEU A 283 5.63 21.62 -10.99
CA LEU A 283 5.65 20.53 -11.95
C LEU A 283 6.81 19.55 -11.70
N THR A 284 7.37 19.54 -10.49
CA THR A 284 8.40 18.59 -10.07
C THR A 284 7.81 17.36 -9.36
N PRO A 285 8.54 16.23 -9.29
CA PRO A 285 8.11 15.08 -8.48
C PRO A 285 7.85 15.47 -7.02
N ALA A 286 8.68 16.36 -6.46
CA ALA A 286 8.54 16.82 -5.07
C ALA A 286 7.21 17.56 -4.85
N ALA A 287 6.80 18.42 -5.78
CA ALA A 287 5.52 19.12 -5.69
C ALA A 287 4.31 18.19 -5.92
N ARG A 288 4.44 17.17 -6.78
CA ARG A 288 3.43 16.12 -6.97
C ARG A 288 2.97 15.53 -5.63
N ASP A 289 3.92 15.11 -4.81
CA ASP A 289 3.62 14.41 -3.56
C ASP A 289 3.34 15.38 -2.41
N SER A 290 4.01 16.54 -2.39
CA SER A 290 3.89 17.50 -1.28
C SER A 290 2.75 18.51 -1.43
N VAL A 291 2.21 18.70 -2.64
CA VAL A 291 1.16 19.68 -2.94
C VAL A 291 -0.07 18.97 -3.49
N TRP A 292 0.03 18.39 -4.69
CA TRP A 292 -1.11 17.97 -5.48
C TRP A 292 -1.86 16.78 -4.84
N TYR A 293 -1.13 15.82 -4.28
CA TYR A 293 -1.73 14.70 -3.52
C TYR A 293 -2.00 15.01 -2.05
N ARG A 294 -1.49 16.12 -1.53
CA ARG A 294 -1.51 16.41 -0.10
C ARG A 294 -2.68 17.30 0.30
N ILE A 295 -3.09 18.25 -0.54
CA ILE A 295 -4.23 19.13 -0.25
C ILE A 295 -5.54 18.41 -0.63
N PRO A 296 -6.48 18.15 0.30
CA PRO A 296 -7.80 17.59 0.00
C PRO A 296 -8.61 18.44 -0.99
N SER A 297 -9.49 17.81 -1.78
CA SER A 297 -10.18 18.48 -2.90
C SER A 297 -11.03 19.67 -2.42
N HIS A 298 -11.68 19.54 -1.27
CA HIS A 298 -12.52 20.59 -0.68
C HIS A 298 -11.72 21.81 -0.18
N LEU A 299 -10.42 21.65 0.10
CA LEU A 299 -9.52 22.76 0.45
C LEU A 299 -8.85 23.38 -0.77
N PHE A 300 -8.83 22.68 -1.91
CA PHE A 300 -8.11 23.10 -3.10
C PHE A 300 -8.96 24.05 -3.96
N THR A 301 -9.03 25.30 -3.50
CA THR A 301 -9.85 26.38 -4.10
C THR A 301 -9.01 27.32 -4.98
N GLN A 302 -9.64 28.17 -5.78
CA GLN A 302 -8.93 29.17 -6.61
C GLN A 302 -7.99 30.09 -5.78
N PRO A 303 -8.37 30.60 -4.59
CA PRO A 303 -7.44 31.32 -3.72
C PRO A 303 -6.20 30.50 -3.33
N VAL A 304 -6.37 29.21 -3.03
CA VAL A 304 -5.25 28.32 -2.68
C VAL A 304 -4.35 28.09 -3.89
N PHE A 305 -4.91 27.88 -5.07
CA PHE A 305 -4.12 27.78 -6.31
C PHE A 305 -3.33 29.07 -6.58
N ASN A 306 -3.96 30.24 -6.49
CA ASN A 306 -3.30 31.53 -6.69
C ASN A 306 -2.13 31.74 -5.72
N GLU A 307 -2.30 31.33 -4.47
CA GLU A 307 -1.26 31.46 -3.45
C GLU A 307 -0.11 30.47 -3.66
N LEU A 308 -0.39 29.25 -4.14
CA LEU A 308 0.65 28.32 -4.57
C LEU A 308 1.48 28.89 -5.73
N ILE A 309 0.84 29.51 -6.71
CA ILE A 309 1.54 30.23 -7.79
C ILE A 309 2.41 31.35 -7.23
N ARG A 310 1.88 32.14 -6.27
CA ARG A 310 2.65 33.20 -5.62
C ARG A 310 3.87 32.65 -4.89
N CYS A 311 3.72 31.56 -4.14
CA CYS A 311 4.79 30.87 -3.42
C CYS A 311 5.85 30.27 -4.36
N ALA A 312 5.44 29.67 -5.47
CA ALA A 312 6.34 29.08 -6.46
C ALA A 312 7.27 30.11 -7.13
N ARG A 313 6.85 31.38 -7.17
CA ARG A 313 7.64 32.50 -7.69
C ARG A 313 8.59 33.15 -6.68
N GLN A 314 8.52 32.75 -5.41
CA GLN A 314 9.41 33.29 -4.37
C GLN A 314 10.77 32.60 -4.39
N PRO A 315 11.81 33.24 -3.81
CA PRO A 315 13.05 32.56 -3.48
C PRO A 315 12.79 31.33 -2.59
N ASN A 316 13.47 30.22 -2.90
CA ASN A 316 13.27 28.93 -2.24
C ASN A 316 11.82 28.40 -2.34
N PRO A 317 11.32 28.14 -3.56
CA PRO A 317 9.91 27.82 -3.80
C PRO A 317 9.47 26.55 -3.06
N GLU A 318 10.36 25.57 -2.90
CA GLU A 318 10.08 24.34 -2.15
C GLU A 318 9.66 24.65 -0.71
N GLN A 319 10.46 25.43 -0.01
CA GLN A 319 10.18 25.77 1.39
C GLN A 319 8.89 26.60 1.49
N GLN A 320 8.69 27.57 0.61
CA GLN A 320 7.54 28.48 0.63
C GLN A 320 6.23 27.73 0.36
N VAL A 321 6.20 26.92 -0.70
CA VAL A 321 5.04 26.10 -1.06
C VAL A 321 4.74 25.10 0.05
N ARG A 322 5.76 24.41 0.59
CA ARG A 322 5.57 23.46 1.69
C ARG A 322 5.01 24.10 2.94
N GLN A 323 5.53 25.28 3.34
CA GLN A 323 5.01 26.03 4.48
C GLN A 323 3.56 26.44 4.27
N TYR A 324 3.21 26.88 3.08
CA TYR A 324 1.83 27.25 2.75
C TYR A 324 0.89 26.02 2.77
N VAL A 325 1.30 24.90 2.18
CA VAL A 325 0.53 23.65 2.24
C VAL A 325 0.32 23.21 3.69
N ASP A 326 1.35 23.25 4.53
CA ASP A 326 1.24 22.92 5.95
C ASP A 326 0.23 23.83 6.68
N GLN A 327 0.18 25.12 6.32
CA GLN A 327 -0.83 26.06 6.84
C GLN A 327 -2.25 25.72 6.38
N VAL A 328 -2.44 25.43 5.09
CA VAL A 328 -3.75 25.02 4.52
C VAL A 328 -4.26 23.75 5.22
N LEU A 329 -3.35 22.83 5.55
CA LEU A 329 -3.67 21.57 6.22
C LEU A 329 -3.78 21.68 7.74
N GLY A 330 -3.59 22.87 8.33
CA GLY A 330 -3.61 23.05 9.77
C GLY A 330 -2.48 22.33 10.53
N VAL A 331 -1.42 21.92 9.83
CA VAL A 331 -0.25 21.25 10.43
C VAL A 331 0.56 22.31 11.18
N ARG A 332 0.38 22.40 12.50
CA ARG A 332 1.17 23.29 13.34
C ARG A 332 2.64 22.84 13.33
N ARG A 333 3.53 23.70 12.84
CA ARG A 333 4.91 23.74 13.32
C ARG A 333 4.96 24.72 14.47
N ASP A 334 5.47 24.29 15.61
CA ASP A 334 5.88 25.16 16.69
C ASP A 334 7.01 26.09 16.18
N ALA A 335 6.63 27.22 15.60
CA ALA A 335 7.51 28.35 15.32
C ALA A 335 6.70 29.65 15.32
N ALA A 336 7.25 30.65 16.00
CA ALA A 336 6.69 31.92 16.44
C ALA A 336 5.97 32.79 15.37
N PRO A 337 5.16 33.80 15.79
CA PRO A 337 4.10 34.36 14.96
C PRO A 337 4.60 35.47 14.02
N ALA A 338 4.28 35.34 12.74
CA ALA A 338 4.27 36.48 11.83
C ALA A 338 2.81 36.86 11.54
N ARG A 339 2.48 38.11 11.87
CA ARG A 339 1.21 38.78 11.64
C ARG A 339 0.80 38.72 10.17
N LEU A 340 -0.40 38.23 9.88
CA LEU A 340 -1.21 38.71 8.76
C LEU A 340 -2.66 38.89 9.19
N VAL A 341 -3.17 40.04 8.80
CA VAL A 341 -4.44 40.66 9.19
C VAL A 341 -5.57 40.09 8.35
N GLY A 342 -6.69 39.79 9.01
CA GLY A 342 -8.03 39.88 8.43
C GLY A 342 -8.38 38.92 7.29
N ILE A 343 -8.73 37.68 7.62
CA ILE A 343 -9.71 36.89 6.84
C ILE A 343 -10.75 36.38 7.86
N PRO A 344 -12.06 36.64 7.67
CA PRO A 344 -13.09 36.10 8.55
C PRO A 344 -13.08 34.58 8.43
N ALA A 345 -12.97 33.90 9.58
CA ALA A 345 -13.03 32.45 9.66
C ALA A 345 -14.31 31.94 8.98
N PRO A 346 -14.24 30.96 8.06
CA PRO A 346 -15.44 30.26 7.62
C PRO A 346 -15.97 29.47 8.81
N ILE A 347 -17.18 29.83 9.25
CA ILE A 347 -18.03 28.99 10.08
C ILE A 347 -18.33 27.75 9.24
N ILE A 348 -17.83 26.58 9.64
CA ILE A 348 -18.24 25.29 9.04
C ILE A 348 -18.65 24.35 10.17
N ASN A 349 -19.89 23.89 10.00
CA ASN A 349 -20.69 23.07 10.89
C ASN A 349 -20.26 21.60 10.90
N HIS A 350 -20.84 20.90 11.86
CA HIS A 350 -20.99 19.46 12.03
C HIS A 350 -21.20 18.66 10.74
N ASP A 351 -20.19 17.95 10.24
CA ASP A 351 -20.35 16.98 9.14
C ASP A 351 -19.47 15.74 9.38
N GLY A 352 -19.88 14.58 8.83
CA GLY A 352 -19.38 13.21 9.08
C GLY A 352 -17.90 12.88 8.83
N GLN A 353 -16.97 13.84 8.89
CA GLN A 353 -15.51 13.63 8.88
C GLN A 353 -14.92 13.42 10.28
N SER A 354 -15.39 12.40 11.01
CA SER A 354 -14.85 12.09 12.35
C SER A 354 -13.36 11.70 12.37
N THR A 355 -12.77 11.35 11.22
CA THR A 355 -11.37 10.88 11.12
C THR A 355 -10.31 11.97 11.03
N HIS A 356 -10.68 13.26 10.98
CA HIS A 356 -9.75 14.40 10.88
C HIS A 356 -9.57 15.21 12.18
N THR A 357 -10.06 14.70 13.31
CA THR A 357 -9.78 15.32 14.62
C THR A 357 -8.40 14.86 15.13
N ALA A 358 -7.62 15.78 15.71
CA ALA A 358 -6.26 15.48 16.19
C ALA A 358 -6.23 14.31 17.19
N SER A 359 -7.27 14.17 18.01
CA SER A 359 -7.44 13.06 18.95
C SER A 359 -7.63 11.69 18.28
N VAL A 360 -8.27 11.66 17.10
CA VAL A 360 -8.42 10.42 16.33
C VAL A 360 -7.09 10.02 15.72
N HIS A 361 -6.32 10.95 15.16
CA HIS A 361 -4.97 10.63 14.67
C HIS A 361 -4.04 10.11 15.77
N GLU A 362 -4.08 10.70 16.97
CA GLU A 362 -3.28 10.27 18.11
C GLU A 362 -3.66 8.85 18.58
N SER A 363 -4.96 8.60 18.79
CA SER A 363 -5.44 7.28 19.24
C SER A 363 -5.25 6.18 18.19
N VAL A 364 -5.36 6.51 16.89
CA VAL A 364 -5.02 5.62 15.78
C VAL A 364 -3.54 5.22 15.83
N SER A 365 -2.66 6.19 16.04
CA SER A 365 -1.20 5.98 16.10
C SER A 365 -0.82 5.12 17.32
N GLU A 366 -1.43 5.39 18.48
CA GLU A 366 -1.25 4.62 19.70
C GLU A 366 -1.70 3.16 19.50
N SER A 367 -2.86 2.96 18.89
CA SER A 367 -3.42 1.63 18.57
C SER A 367 -2.52 0.83 17.64
N ALA A 368 -2.03 1.46 16.57
CA ALA A 368 -1.08 0.82 15.65
C ALA A 368 0.21 0.42 16.38
N THR A 369 0.72 1.27 17.28
CA THR A 369 1.93 0.99 18.08
C THR A 369 1.73 -0.20 19.03
N LYS A 370 0.56 -0.32 19.65
CA LYS A 370 0.21 -1.47 20.51
C LYS A 370 0.17 -2.77 19.72
N LEU A 371 -0.52 -2.79 18.58
CA LEU A 371 -0.54 -3.93 17.67
C LEU A 371 0.87 -4.33 17.21
N TRP A 372 1.67 -3.35 16.80
CA TRP A 372 3.06 -3.60 16.40
C TRP A 372 3.87 -4.22 17.54
N THR A 373 3.75 -3.69 18.75
CA THR A 373 4.45 -4.24 19.93
C THR A 373 4.09 -5.71 20.18
N ARG A 374 2.82 -6.08 19.96
CA ARG A 374 2.34 -7.45 20.13
C ARG A 374 2.83 -8.40 19.05
N TYR A 375 2.73 -7.99 17.79
CA TYR A 375 2.87 -8.91 16.64
C TYR A 375 4.19 -8.79 15.88
N ARG A 376 5.04 -7.78 16.18
CA ARG A 376 6.27 -7.50 15.42
C ARG A 376 7.17 -8.71 15.21
N ASP A 377 7.25 -9.62 16.18
CA ASP A 377 8.16 -10.77 16.10
C ASP A 377 7.72 -11.74 14.98
N GLN A 378 6.41 -11.82 14.71
CA GLN A 378 5.83 -12.60 13.60
C GLN A 378 5.99 -11.92 12.23
N LEU A 379 6.30 -10.62 12.21
CA LEU A 379 6.51 -9.83 10.99
C LEU A 379 8.00 -9.67 10.63
N THR A 380 8.89 -10.39 11.30
CA THR A 380 10.32 -10.40 10.96
C THR A 380 10.63 -11.35 9.80
N GLY A 381 11.69 -11.07 9.04
CA GLY A 381 12.07 -11.90 7.87
C GLY A 381 11.02 -11.83 6.75
N SER A 382 10.57 -12.99 6.26
CA SER A 382 9.52 -13.10 5.23
C SER A 382 8.09 -12.91 5.77
N GLY A 383 7.91 -12.90 7.10
CA GLY A 383 6.57 -12.88 7.72
C GLY A 383 5.71 -11.68 7.35
N LEU A 384 6.30 -10.52 7.06
CA LEU A 384 5.56 -9.36 6.56
C LEU A 384 4.94 -9.62 5.18
N ASP A 385 5.72 -10.18 4.25
CA ASP A 385 5.24 -10.45 2.90
C ASP A 385 4.23 -11.61 2.90
N GLU A 386 4.48 -12.66 3.69
CA GLU A 386 3.54 -13.77 3.89
C GLU A 386 2.18 -13.28 4.44
N ALA A 387 2.17 -12.47 5.50
CA ALA A 387 0.94 -11.94 6.07
C ALA A 387 0.16 -11.05 5.09
N VAL A 388 0.86 -10.25 4.27
CA VAL A 388 0.24 -9.41 3.23
C VAL A 388 -0.33 -10.26 2.10
N GLU A 389 0.38 -11.31 1.67
CA GLU A 389 -0.10 -12.24 0.65
C GLU A 389 -1.33 -13.02 1.14
N GLU A 390 -1.32 -13.51 2.39
CA GLU A 390 -2.42 -14.25 2.98
C GLU A 390 -3.69 -13.41 3.10
N VAL A 391 -3.61 -12.19 3.64
CA VAL A 391 -4.80 -11.33 3.74
C VAL A 391 -5.33 -10.93 2.37
N THR A 392 -4.44 -10.70 1.40
CA THR A 392 -4.83 -10.42 0.02
C THR A 392 -5.56 -11.61 -0.59
N ALA A 393 -5.03 -12.83 -0.45
CA ALA A 393 -5.66 -14.05 -0.93
C ALA A 393 -7.03 -14.28 -0.29
N VAL A 394 -7.15 -14.08 1.03
CA VAL A 394 -8.42 -14.20 1.76
C VAL A 394 -9.47 -13.26 1.18
N ILE A 395 -9.14 -11.98 0.98
CA ILE A 395 -10.10 -11.00 0.47
C ILE A 395 -10.45 -11.26 -1.01
N ILE A 396 -9.48 -11.62 -1.84
CA ILE A 396 -9.70 -11.92 -3.27
C ILE A 396 -10.58 -13.17 -3.45
N SER A 397 -10.48 -14.15 -2.56
CA SER A 397 -11.26 -15.40 -2.62
C SER A 397 -12.75 -15.26 -2.27
N LEU A 398 -13.18 -14.11 -1.74
CA LEU A 398 -14.58 -13.86 -1.38
C LEU A 398 -15.49 -13.80 -2.61
N SER A 399 -16.78 -14.08 -2.43
CA SER A 399 -17.77 -14.07 -3.53
C SER A 399 -18.11 -12.64 -3.99
N ASP A 400 -18.22 -12.47 -5.30
CA ASP A 400 -18.57 -11.20 -5.99
C ASP A 400 -20.07 -10.85 -5.88
N ALA A 401 -20.84 -11.58 -5.08
CA ALA A 401 -22.29 -11.40 -4.97
C ALA A 401 -22.69 -10.04 -4.33
N ASP A 402 -21.77 -9.39 -3.62
CA ASP A 402 -21.98 -8.10 -2.96
C ASP A 402 -21.04 -7.02 -3.58
N PRO A 403 -21.59 -5.89 -4.08
CA PRO A 403 -20.81 -4.74 -4.54
C PRO A 403 -19.76 -4.23 -3.54
N LYS A 404 -19.97 -4.42 -2.23
CA LYS A 404 -18.98 -4.07 -1.21
C LYS A 404 -17.71 -4.91 -1.30
N THR A 405 -17.87 -6.22 -1.52
CA THR A 405 -16.76 -7.15 -1.67
C THR A 405 -15.92 -6.80 -2.89
N GLU A 406 -16.57 -6.44 -4.00
CA GLU A 406 -15.88 -6.01 -5.22
C GLU A 406 -15.02 -4.76 -4.99
N ALA A 407 -15.55 -3.76 -4.28
CA ALA A 407 -14.76 -2.58 -3.95
C ALA A 407 -13.62 -2.90 -2.97
N ALA A 408 -13.85 -3.80 -2.01
CA ALA A 408 -12.81 -4.24 -1.08
C ALA A 408 -11.65 -4.96 -1.79
N LYS A 409 -11.93 -5.78 -2.81
CA LYS A 409 -10.92 -6.43 -3.66
C LYS A 409 -10.08 -5.43 -4.44
N ARG A 410 -10.73 -4.41 -5.04
CA ARG A 410 -10.01 -3.30 -5.70
C ARG A 410 -9.15 -2.54 -4.69
N CYS A 411 -9.66 -2.30 -3.48
CA CYS A 411 -8.93 -1.64 -2.42
C CYS A 411 -7.67 -2.40 -2.02
N ILE A 412 -7.79 -3.69 -1.67
CA ILE A 412 -6.65 -4.47 -1.15
C ILE A 412 -5.56 -4.59 -2.21
N THR A 413 -5.94 -4.78 -3.47
CA THR A 413 -5.00 -4.79 -4.61
C THR A 413 -4.26 -3.45 -4.72
N ARG A 414 -4.97 -2.32 -4.59
CA ARG A 414 -4.38 -0.98 -4.64
C ARG A 414 -3.43 -0.68 -3.49
N ILE A 415 -3.81 -0.99 -2.25
CA ILE A 415 -3.06 -0.58 -1.05
C ILE A 415 -1.90 -1.53 -0.69
N THR A 416 -1.87 -2.73 -1.29
CA THR A 416 -0.75 -3.69 -1.15
C THR A 416 0.28 -3.58 -2.28
N ASP A 417 -0.02 -2.79 -3.32
CA ASP A 417 0.91 -2.51 -4.42
C ASP A 417 2.19 -1.86 -3.88
N ARG A 418 3.35 -2.29 -4.41
CA ARG A 418 4.66 -1.81 -3.94
C ARG A 418 4.87 -0.32 -4.18
N ALA A 419 4.18 0.28 -5.14
CA ALA A 419 4.23 1.72 -5.40
C ALA A 419 3.36 2.54 -4.43
N PHE A 420 2.43 1.90 -3.70
CA PHE A 420 1.53 2.58 -2.77
C PHE A 420 2.16 2.67 -1.36
N VAL A 421 3.03 3.67 -1.17
CA VAL A 421 3.82 3.81 0.07
C VAL A 421 3.25 4.90 0.97
N PHE A 422 2.94 4.52 2.22
CA PHE A 422 2.59 5.46 3.29
C PHE A 422 3.12 4.96 4.62
N THR A 423 3.62 5.89 5.43
CA THR A 423 4.04 5.64 6.81
C THR A 423 3.44 6.70 7.71
N ASP A 424 2.70 6.26 8.73
CA ASP A 424 2.21 7.15 9.76
C ASP A 424 3.38 7.73 10.55
N ARG A 425 3.42 9.06 10.69
CA ARG A 425 4.59 9.76 11.25
C ARG A 425 4.73 9.58 12.75
N THR A 426 3.61 9.37 13.44
CA THR A 426 3.58 9.29 14.91
C THR A 426 4.01 7.91 15.38
N SER A 427 3.47 6.86 14.75
CA SER A 427 3.79 5.46 15.07
C SER A 427 5.03 4.93 14.34
N GLY A 428 5.39 5.52 13.20
CA GLY A 428 6.44 5.00 12.31
C GLY A 428 6.04 3.73 11.54
N ILE A 429 4.77 3.33 11.62
CA ILE A 429 4.25 2.11 10.99
C ILE A 429 3.75 2.43 9.58
N SER A 430 4.21 1.64 8.62
CA SER A 430 3.75 1.72 7.22
C SER A 430 2.36 1.13 7.05
N LEU A 431 1.64 1.58 6.02
CA LEU A 431 0.34 1.01 5.66
C LEU A 431 0.44 -0.49 5.36
N ARG A 432 1.52 -0.93 4.70
CA ARG A 432 1.80 -2.35 4.44
C ARG A 432 1.93 -3.15 5.74
N GLN A 433 2.67 -2.61 6.72
CA GLN A 433 2.77 -3.22 8.05
C GLN A 433 1.41 -3.22 8.77
N LEU A 434 0.63 -2.14 8.66
CA LEU A 434 -0.70 -2.08 9.27
C LEU A 434 -1.66 -3.14 8.69
N ILE A 435 -1.61 -3.40 7.38
CA ILE A 435 -2.40 -4.45 6.73
C ILE A 435 -2.00 -5.84 7.26
N ALA A 436 -0.70 -6.09 7.42
CA ALA A 436 -0.22 -7.34 8.03
C ALA A 436 -0.65 -7.47 9.50
N LEU A 437 -0.59 -6.38 10.27
CA LEU A 437 -1.10 -6.35 11.65
C LEU A 437 -2.61 -6.58 11.70
N ALA A 438 -3.38 -6.05 10.73
CA ALA A 438 -4.81 -6.27 10.62
C ALA A 438 -5.13 -7.75 10.41
N TYR A 439 -4.34 -8.43 9.58
CA TYR A 439 -4.45 -9.87 9.36
C TYR A 439 -4.18 -10.66 10.64
N LEU A 440 -3.06 -10.40 11.31
CA LEU A 440 -2.69 -11.09 12.55
C LEU A 440 -3.72 -10.85 13.67
N ALA A 441 -4.22 -9.62 13.81
CA ALA A 441 -5.28 -9.30 14.76
C ALA A 441 -6.62 -10.00 14.43
N MET A 442 -6.92 -10.20 13.14
CA MET A 442 -8.10 -10.94 12.67
C MET A 442 -7.95 -12.46 12.86
N THR A 443 -6.73 -13.01 12.90
CA THR A 443 -6.49 -14.45 13.08
C THR A 443 -6.11 -14.85 14.50
N ASP A 444 -5.85 -13.89 15.40
CA ASP A 444 -5.57 -14.15 16.82
C ASP A 444 -6.82 -14.65 17.57
N GLU A 445 -6.99 -15.98 17.67
CA GLU A 445 -8.11 -16.59 18.39
C GLU A 445 -8.18 -16.25 19.88
N VAL A 446 -7.08 -15.78 20.48
CA VAL A 446 -7.01 -15.49 21.92
C VAL A 446 -7.49 -14.07 22.21
N ASN A 447 -7.05 -13.10 21.43
CA ASN A 447 -7.31 -11.68 21.70
C ASN A 447 -8.42 -11.08 20.82
N ARG A 448 -8.80 -11.74 19.73
CA ARG A 448 -9.84 -11.23 18.82
C ARG A 448 -11.23 -11.22 19.46
N HIS A 449 -11.93 -10.13 19.27
CA HIS A 449 -13.35 -10.00 19.60
C HIS A 449 -14.22 -10.63 18.49
N GLY A 450 -15.25 -11.38 18.88
CA GLY A 450 -16.25 -11.95 17.96
C GLY A 450 -15.80 -13.21 17.22
N SER A 451 -16.45 -13.55 16.10
CA SER A 451 -16.06 -14.67 15.23
C SER A 451 -15.12 -14.23 14.10
N LEU A 452 -14.35 -15.17 13.51
CA LEU A 452 -13.42 -14.85 12.42
C LEU A 452 -14.19 -14.26 11.22
N GLU A 453 -15.42 -14.71 11.03
CA GLU A 453 -16.34 -14.19 10.02
C GLU A 453 -16.72 -12.73 10.29
N ASP A 454 -17.05 -12.38 11.54
CA ASP A 454 -17.36 -10.99 11.92
C ASP A 454 -16.15 -10.08 11.74
N ALA A 455 -14.96 -10.53 12.17
CA ALA A 455 -13.72 -9.79 12.01
C ALA A 455 -13.38 -9.56 10.54
N ARG A 456 -13.60 -10.58 9.70
CA ARG A 456 -13.44 -10.46 8.24
C ARG A 456 -14.45 -9.48 7.65
N ALA A 457 -15.72 -9.54 8.07
CA ALA A 457 -16.74 -8.60 7.61
C ALA A 457 -16.40 -7.15 7.96
N GLN A 458 -15.85 -6.91 9.16
CA GLN A 458 -15.36 -5.59 9.56
C GLN A 458 -14.18 -5.11 8.70
N LEU A 459 -13.22 -5.99 8.39
CA LEU A 459 -12.12 -5.66 7.50
C LEU A 459 -12.61 -5.35 6.07
N VAL A 460 -13.50 -6.17 5.52
CA VAL A 460 -14.14 -5.94 4.21
C VAL A 460 -14.87 -4.60 4.19
N GLN A 461 -15.64 -4.29 5.24
CA GLN A 461 -16.33 -3.01 5.36
C GLN A 461 -15.34 -1.83 5.43
N GLY A 462 -14.20 -1.99 6.11
CA GLY A 462 -13.13 -0.98 6.14
C GLY A 462 -12.47 -0.74 4.78
N LEU A 463 -12.21 -1.82 4.03
CA LEU A 463 -11.67 -1.74 2.67
C LEU A 463 -12.69 -1.14 1.69
N TYR A 464 -13.97 -1.47 1.83
CA TYR A 464 -15.07 -0.85 1.08
C TYR A 464 -15.16 0.65 1.36
N GLU A 465 -15.20 1.07 2.62
CA GLU A 465 -15.21 2.49 3.01
C GLU A 465 -13.93 3.21 2.58
N THR A 466 -12.81 2.50 2.48
CA THR A 466 -11.56 3.08 1.97
C THR A 466 -11.66 3.34 0.46
N GLN A 467 -12.21 2.40 -0.30
CA GLN A 467 -12.31 2.49 -1.75
C GLN A 467 -13.44 3.43 -2.21
N ARG A 468 -14.55 3.46 -1.47
CA ARG A 468 -15.78 4.18 -1.82
C ARG A 468 -16.10 5.34 -0.87
N GLY A 469 -15.25 5.68 0.09
CA GLY A 469 -15.66 6.58 1.18
C GLY A 469 -16.09 7.98 0.76
N TYR A 470 -15.64 8.51 -0.38
CA TYR A 470 -16.18 9.77 -0.93
C TYR A 470 -17.40 9.59 -1.85
N ASN A 471 -17.76 8.34 -2.18
CA ASN A 471 -19.04 7.98 -2.79
C ASN A 471 -20.17 7.78 -1.76
N LEU A 472 -19.82 7.71 -0.47
CA LEU A 472 -20.80 7.50 0.60
C LEU A 472 -21.36 8.84 1.08
N SER A 473 -22.69 8.95 1.12
CA SER A 473 -23.36 10.03 1.84
C SER A 473 -23.22 9.87 3.36
N GLU A 474 -23.63 10.88 4.13
CA GLU A 474 -23.62 10.80 5.61
C GLU A 474 -24.47 9.66 6.18
N ALA A 475 -25.49 9.21 5.43
CA ALA A 475 -26.31 8.05 5.77
C ALA A 475 -25.66 6.70 5.38
N GLY A 476 -24.43 6.71 4.86
CA GLY A 476 -23.73 5.53 4.35
C GLY A 476 -24.28 4.99 3.02
N ILE A 477 -25.06 5.81 2.30
CA ILE A 477 -25.63 5.42 1.00
C ILE A 477 -24.61 5.72 -0.09
N ASP A 478 -24.29 4.69 -0.87
CA ASP A 478 -23.38 4.71 -2.00
C ASP A 478 -24.03 5.32 -3.25
N ASP A 479 -23.34 6.27 -3.90
CA ASP A 479 -23.83 6.98 -5.09
C ASP A 479 -23.78 6.15 -6.40
N GLY A 480 -23.18 4.95 -6.37
CA GLY A 480 -23.02 4.06 -7.51
C GLY A 480 -22.10 4.58 -8.63
N GLN A 481 -21.40 5.70 -8.41
CA GLN A 481 -20.48 6.28 -9.38
C GLN A 481 -19.11 5.59 -9.36
N ALA A 482 -18.20 6.03 -10.21
CA ALA A 482 -16.81 5.58 -10.19
C ALA A 482 -16.17 5.74 -8.81
N ASP A 483 -15.19 4.88 -8.49
CA ASP A 483 -14.55 4.85 -7.18
C ASP A 483 -13.91 6.20 -6.83
N HIS A 484 -14.39 6.82 -5.75
CA HIS A 484 -13.79 7.97 -5.10
C HIS A 484 -13.27 7.54 -3.73
N SER A 485 -12.02 7.04 -3.74
CA SER A 485 -11.36 6.54 -2.54
C SER A 485 -10.97 7.66 -1.58
N ILE A 486 -10.99 7.38 -0.28
CA ILE A 486 -10.51 8.31 0.72
C ILE A 486 -8.99 8.52 0.62
N CYS A 487 -8.49 9.64 1.17
CA CYS A 487 -7.07 9.93 1.17
C CYS A 487 -6.24 8.84 1.89
N ILE A 488 -4.94 8.77 1.58
CA ILE A 488 -4.04 7.71 2.10
C ILE A 488 -3.89 7.73 3.63
N ALA A 489 -3.87 8.92 4.25
CA ALA A 489 -3.91 9.04 5.71
C ALA A 489 -5.26 8.61 6.29
N GLY A 490 -6.36 8.93 5.59
CA GLY A 490 -7.70 8.46 5.94
C GLY A 490 -7.82 6.94 5.85
N THR A 491 -7.12 6.31 4.90
CA THR A 491 -7.03 4.84 4.78
C THR A 491 -6.43 4.22 6.03
N PHE A 492 -5.31 4.75 6.51
CA PHE A 492 -4.66 4.28 7.74
C PHE A 492 -5.61 4.39 8.95
N ASN A 493 -6.24 5.55 9.15
CA ASN A 493 -7.20 5.76 10.23
C ASN A 493 -8.40 4.81 10.13
N LYS A 494 -8.93 4.61 8.93
CA LYS A 494 -10.12 3.78 8.69
C LYS A 494 -9.85 2.30 8.97
N LEU A 495 -8.67 1.79 8.65
CA LEU A 495 -8.29 0.42 8.99
C LEU A 495 -8.22 0.23 10.51
N VAL A 496 -7.58 1.15 11.23
CA VAL A 496 -7.52 1.08 12.70
C VAL A 496 -8.90 1.24 13.35
N GLU A 497 -9.77 2.08 12.78
CA GLU A 497 -11.17 2.19 13.22
C GLU A 497 -11.91 0.86 13.17
N LYS A 498 -11.76 0.09 12.09
CA LYS A 498 -12.38 -1.25 12.00
C LYS A 498 -11.68 -2.24 12.93
N LEU A 499 -10.37 -2.15 13.09
CA LEU A 499 -9.64 -3.00 14.05
C LEU A 499 -10.04 -2.74 15.49
N ALA A 500 -10.49 -1.54 15.85
CA ALA A 500 -11.02 -1.25 17.19
C ALA A 500 -12.26 -2.09 17.55
N MET A 501 -12.99 -2.57 16.54
CA MET A 501 -14.11 -3.50 16.73
C MET A 501 -13.67 -4.97 16.82
N ILE A 502 -12.43 -5.27 16.43
CA ILE A 502 -11.89 -6.63 16.26
C ILE A 502 -10.89 -6.99 17.36
N HIS A 503 -10.16 -6.02 17.93
CA HIS A 503 -9.02 -6.31 18.78
C HIS A 503 -8.89 -5.29 19.95
N PRO A 504 -8.60 -5.74 21.19
CA PRO A 504 -8.57 -4.89 22.38
C PRO A 504 -7.45 -3.84 22.40
N ASP A 505 -6.38 -4.07 21.64
CA ASP A 505 -5.29 -3.08 21.52
C ASP A 505 -5.63 -1.89 20.61
N CYS A 506 -6.79 -1.91 19.95
CA CYS A 506 -7.25 -0.84 19.08
C CYS A 506 -8.39 -0.05 19.74
N GLU A 507 -8.19 1.25 19.88
CA GLU A 507 -9.17 2.17 20.45
C GLU A 507 -9.15 3.48 19.64
N ILE A 508 -10.32 3.94 19.19
CA ILE A 508 -10.48 5.25 18.58
C ILE A 508 -11.14 6.19 19.59
N LYS A 509 -10.37 7.15 20.09
CA LYS A 509 -10.89 8.19 20.98
C LYS A 509 -11.45 9.34 20.15
N VAL A 510 -12.74 9.27 19.87
CA VAL A 510 -13.47 10.37 19.20
C VAL A 510 -13.84 11.41 20.26
N ILE A 511 -12.91 12.33 20.52
CA ILE A 511 -13.12 13.44 21.45
C ILE A 511 -13.84 14.56 20.67
N THR A 512 -15.09 14.85 21.00
CA THR A 512 -15.88 15.93 20.38
C THR A 512 -16.41 16.91 21.42
N LYS A 513 -16.68 18.16 21.02
CA LYS A 513 -17.36 19.15 21.88
C LYS A 513 -18.72 18.64 22.36
N THR A 514 -19.46 17.91 21.52
CA THR A 514 -20.73 17.28 21.89
C THR A 514 -20.55 16.26 23.01
N LEU A 515 -19.54 15.39 22.92
CA LEU A 515 -19.25 14.39 23.96
C LEU A 515 -18.81 15.05 25.27
N ALA A 516 -18.00 16.11 25.18
CA ALA A 516 -17.62 16.92 26.34
C ALA A 516 -18.87 17.49 27.05
N THR A 517 -19.80 18.09 26.28
CA THR A 517 -21.07 18.62 26.79
C THR A 517 -21.93 17.55 27.45
N LEU A 518 -21.99 16.34 26.89
CA LEU A 518 -22.76 15.24 27.48
C LEU A 518 -22.13 14.70 28.77
N LYS A 519 -20.80 14.81 28.92
CA LYS A 519 -20.05 14.28 30.06
C LYS A 519 -19.96 15.26 31.23
N LEU A 520 -19.90 16.57 30.96
CA LEU A 520 -19.84 17.62 31.98
C LEU A 520 -20.89 17.44 33.10
N PRO A 521 -22.19 17.18 32.81
CA PRO A 521 -23.20 16.92 33.84
C PRO A 521 -22.85 15.83 34.84
N LYS A 522 -22.31 14.71 34.36
CA LYS A 522 -21.98 13.56 35.20
C LYS A 522 -20.76 13.85 36.08
N VAL A 523 -19.75 14.52 35.51
CA VAL A 523 -18.56 14.91 36.25
C VAL A 523 -18.90 15.91 37.36
N VAL A 524 -19.77 16.88 37.07
CA VAL A 524 -20.28 17.84 38.06
C VAL A 524 -21.05 17.14 39.18
N GLU A 525 -21.95 16.19 38.84
CA GLU A 525 -22.68 15.41 39.86
C GLU A 525 -21.71 14.61 40.75
N GLU A 526 -20.74 13.91 40.16
CA GLU A 526 -19.78 13.08 40.89
C GLU A 526 -18.91 13.90 41.84
N GLU A 527 -18.37 15.04 41.38
CA GLU A 527 -17.55 15.91 42.23
C GLU A 527 -18.38 16.60 43.32
N ALA A 528 -19.61 17.01 43.01
CA ALA A 528 -20.54 17.51 44.01
C ALA A 528 -20.84 16.46 45.09
N ARG A 529 -21.05 15.19 44.70
CA ARG A 529 -21.28 14.10 45.66
C ARG A 529 -20.04 13.79 46.49
N ARG A 530 -18.84 13.78 45.89
CA ARG A 530 -17.57 13.62 46.64
C ARG A 530 -17.39 14.72 47.67
N TYR A 531 -17.65 15.97 47.28
CA TYR A 531 -17.60 17.11 48.19
C TYR A 531 -18.60 16.96 49.35
N LEU A 532 -19.88 16.69 49.04
CA LEU A 532 -20.91 16.51 50.06
C LEU A 532 -20.64 15.32 50.99
N ALA A 533 -20.09 14.22 50.49
CA ALA A 533 -19.69 13.08 51.32
C ALA A 533 -18.53 13.43 52.27
N THR A 534 -17.57 14.24 51.80
CA THR A 534 -16.48 14.75 52.63
C THR A 534 -17.00 15.68 53.72
N GLN A 535 -17.93 16.57 53.37
CA GLN A 535 -18.59 17.44 54.34
C GLN A 535 -19.47 16.67 55.32
N GLN A 536 -20.13 15.58 54.91
CA GLN A 536 -20.92 14.71 55.79
C GLN A 536 -20.09 14.01 56.86
N ALA A 537 -18.81 13.74 56.58
CA ALA A 537 -17.88 13.10 57.51
C ALA A 537 -17.33 14.08 58.59
N ASN A 538 -17.41 15.40 58.36
CA ASN A 538 -16.79 16.42 59.21
C ASN A 538 -17.60 16.87 60.46
N PRO A 539 -18.94 16.98 60.46
CA PRO A 539 -19.63 17.48 61.64
C PRO A 539 -19.79 16.39 62.71
N GLN A 540 -19.04 16.56 63.81
CA GLN A 540 -19.17 15.79 65.05
C GLN A 540 -20.15 16.46 66.04
N THR A 541 -20.54 17.72 65.79
CA THR A 541 -21.42 18.51 66.66
C THR A 541 -22.81 18.73 66.05
N PRO A 542 -23.86 18.90 66.88
CA PRO A 542 -25.22 19.22 66.42
C PRO A 542 -25.28 20.47 65.54
N GLU A 543 -24.51 21.51 65.86
CA GLU A 543 -24.45 22.76 65.09
C GLU A 543 -23.86 22.54 63.69
N GLY A 544 -22.83 21.69 63.59
CA GLY A 544 -22.23 21.31 62.31
C GLY A 544 -23.17 20.47 61.44
N LEU A 545 -23.95 19.57 62.05
CA LEU A 545 -24.97 18.79 61.35
C LEU A 545 -26.10 19.69 60.84
N GLN A 546 -26.54 20.67 61.64
CA GLN A 546 -27.56 21.64 61.23
C GLN A 546 -27.07 22.52 60.06
N ALA A 547 -25.81 22.96 60.10
CA ALA A 547 -25.19 23.72 59.01
C ALA A 547 -25.07 22.88 57.73
N PHE A 548 -24.77 21.58 57.84
CA PHE A 548 -24.72 20.68 56.70
C PHE A 548 -26.10 20.38 56.11
N ILE A 549 -27.14 20.24 56.94
CA ILE A 549 -28.53 20.11 56.47
C ILE A 549 -28.96 21.38 55.72
N ALA A 550 -28.64 22.56 56.25
CA ALA A 550 -28.92 23.83 55.56
C ALA A 550 -28.16 23.93 54.23
N LEU A 551 -26.92 23.41 54.15
CA LEU A 551 -26.17 23.33 52.90
C LEU A 551 -26.87 22.43 51.88
N ILE A 552 -27.36 21.24 52.29
CA ILE A 552 -28.11 20.34 51.39
C ILE A 552 -29.37 21.04 50.87
N ASP A 553 -30.10 21.73 51.73
CA ASP A 553 -31.31 22.47 51.33
C ASP A 553 -31.00 23.57 50.32
N ARG A 554 -29.91 24.32 50.53
CA ARG A 554 -29.46 25.33 49.58
C ARG A 554 -29.01 24.73 48.24
N VAL A 555 -28.28 23.61 48.25
CA VAL A 555 -27.91 22.91 47.01
C VAL A 555 -29.15 22.37 46.28
N LYS A 556 -30.19 21.98 47.02
CA LYS A 556 -31.47 21.54 46.44
C LYS A 556 -32.25 22.67 45.77
N THR A 557 -32.20 23.89 46.33
CA THR A 557 -32.97 25.04 45.82
C THR A 557 -32.22 25.91 44.81
N GLU A 558 -30.92 26.10 45.02
CA GLU A 558 -30.06 27.00 44.25
C GLU A 558 -29.10 26.24 43.31
N GLY A 559 -29.12 24.91 43.33
CA GLY A 559 -28.26 24.06 42.49
C GLY A 559 -26.81 23.96 43.00
N VAL A 560 -25.92 23.44 42.15
CA VAL A 560 -24.50 23.27 42.50
C VAL A 560 -23.74 24.59 42.61
N ALA A 561 -24.33 25.71 42.17
CA ALA A 561 -23.78 27.05 42.31
C ALA A 561 -23.34 27.38 43.75
N VAL A 562 -24.03 26.82 44.75
CA VAL A 562 -23.74 27.00 46.19
C VAL A 562 -22.39 26.41 46.61
N ILE A 563 -21.94 25.36 45.92
CA ILE A 563 -20.70 24.63 46.22
C ILE A 563 -19.68 24.74 45.08
N TRP A 564 -19.95 25.55 44.06
CA TRP A 564 -19.19 25.60 42.82
C TRP A 564 -17.72 25.90 43.04
N ASP A 565 -17.40 26.88 43.90
CA ASP A 565 -16.01 27.26 44.20
C ASP A 565 -15.17 26.11 44.77
N HIS A 566 -15.81 25.10 45.37
CA HIS A 566 -15.13 23.93 45.93
C HIS A 566 -14.97 22.77 44.92
N ILE A 567 -15.82 22.70 43.90
CA ILE A 567 -15.83 21.59 42.93
C ILE A 567 -15.33 21.99 41.54
N LYS A 568 -15.27 23.30 41.23
CA LYS A 568 -14.88 23.83 39.92
C LYS A 568 -13.51 23.32 39.47
N ASN A 569 -12.50 23.38 40.33
CA ASN A 569 -11.14 22.95 39.98
C ASN A 569 -11.06 21.43 39.69
N PRO A 570 -11.57 20.54 40.56
CA PRO A 570 -11.68 19.11 40.26
C PRO A 570 -12.46 18.78 38.98
N VAL A 571 -13.58 19.48 38.73
CA VAL A 571 -14.35 19.33 37.48
C VAL A 571 -13.50 19.77 36.28
N ALA A 572 -12.83 20.92 36.39
CA ALA A 572 -11.95 21.43 35.34
C ALA A 572 -10.76 20.50 35.08
N ASP A 573 -10.14 19.91 36.10
CA ASP A 573 -9.06 18.92 35.94
C ASP A 573 -9.57 17.71 35.17
N ARG A 574 -10.65 17.08 35.61
CA ARG A 574 -11.20 15.87 34.97
C ARG A 574 -11.66 16.12 33.54
N MET A 575 -12.30 17.25 33.29
CA MET A 575 -12.73 17.60 31.93
C MET A 575 -11.53 17.98 31.05
N PHE A 576 -10.48 18.56 31.60
CA PHE A 576 -9.28 18.92 30.84
C PHE A 576 -8.41 17.70 30.51
N ASP A 577 -8.26 16.76 31.44
CA ASP A 577 -7.52 15.51 31.24
C ASP A 577 -8.07 14.71 30.06
N GLU A 578 -9.38 14.75 29.85
CA GLU A 578 -10.05 13.98 28.81
C GLU A 578 -10.37 14.80 27.54
N PHE A 579 -10.69 16.09 27.66
CA PHE A 579 -11.15 16.94 26.55
C PHE A 579 -10.24 18.13 26.25
N GLY A 580 -9.09 18.26 26.93
CA GLY A 580 -8.17 19.40 26.78
C GLY A 580 -7.68 19.64 25.35
N SER A 581 -7.63 18.57 24.55
CA SER A 581 -7.29 18.61 23.12
C SER A 581 -8.27 19.44 22.29
N LEU A 582 -9.54 19.56 22.70
CA LEU A 582 -10.53 20.43 22.06
C LEU A 582 -10.26 21.92 22.27
N TYR A 583 -9.43 22.26 23.27
CA TYR A 583 -9.22 23.63 23.74
C TYR A 583 -7.74 24.01 23.74
N ARG A 584 -7.06 23.66 22.64
CA ARG A 584 -5.64 23.99 22.38
C ARG A 584 -4.68 23.45 23.44
N ASN A 585 -5.07 22.41 24.20
CA ASN A 585 -4.32 21.91 25.36
C ASN A 585 -3.93 23.04 26.33
N ASN A 586 -4.78 24.05 26.47
CA ASN A 586 -4.59 25.16 27.38
C ASN A 586 -5.77 25.24 28.35
N LYS A 587 -5.53 24.93 29.63
CA LYS A 587 -6.58 24.98 30.66
C LYS A 587 -7.10 26.40 30.91
N ALA A 588 -6.34 27.42 30.50
CA ALA A 588 -6.73 28.82 30.53
C ALA A 588 -7.39 29.29 29.21
N ASP A 589 -7.69 28.40 28.27
CA ASP A 589 -8.40 28.77 27.04
C ASP A 589 -9.79 29.34 27.41
N PRO A 590 -10.17 30.53 26.92
CA PRO A 590 -11.45 31.15 27.25
C PRO A 590 -12.66 30.27 26.92
N GLU A 591 -12.58 29.46 25.87
CA GLU A 591 -13.66 28.56 25.47
C GLU A 591 -13.79 27.38 26.42
N PHE A 592 -12.67 26.84 26.92
CA PHE A 592 -12.68 25.78 27.95
C PHE A 592 -13.22 26.31 29.28
N VAL A 593 -12.76 27.49 29.69
CA VAL A 593 -13.22 28.13 30.93
C VAL A 593 -14.72 28.38 30.86
N ALA A 594 -15.22 28.97 29.77
CA ALA A 594 -16.65 29.19 29.57
C ALA A 594 -17.44 27.88 29.56
N PHE A 595 -16.91 26.83 28.93
CA PHE A 595 -17.53 25.50 28.92
C PHE A 595 -17.67 24.90 30.32
N VAL A 596 -16.60 24.93 31.14
CA VAL A 596 -16.65 24.42 32.51
C VAL A 596 -17.62 25.24 33.37
N GLU A 597 -17.69 26.56 33.18
CA GLU A 597 -18.62 27.44 33.91
C GLU A 597 -20.10 27.10 33.69
N VAL A 598 -20.47 26.49 32.56
CA VAL A 598 -21.85 25.98 32.35
C VAL A 598 -22.24 24.96 33.41
N GLY A 599 -21.25 24.25 34.00
CA GLY A 599 -21.47 23.32 35.10
C GLY A 599 -22.02 23.97 36.37
N ARG A 600 -21.88 25.29 36.54
CA ARG A 600 -22.37 26.05 37.70
C ARG A 600 -23.89 26.05 37.80
N ASP A 601 -24.58 26.04 36.67
CA ASP A 601 -26.04 26.17 36.59
C ASP A 601 -26.76 24.82 36.70
N MET A 602 -26.05 23.77 37.10
CA MET A 602 -26.57 22.42 37.15
C MET A 602 -27.27 22.09 38.47
N ASN A 603 -28.28 21.23 38.38
CA ASN A 603 -29.02 20.74 39.54
C ASN A 603 -28.71 19.26 39.80
N LEU A 604 -28.63 18.88 41.08
CA LEU A 604 -28.52 17.49 41.49
C LEU A 604 -29.91 16.88 41.67
N GLU A 605 -30.02 15.56 41.54
CA GLU A 605 -31.30 14.86 41.76
C GLU A 605 -31.78 15.01 43.21
N ALA A 606 -32.99 15.55 43.37
CA ALA A 606 -33.61 15.82 44.67
C ALA A 606 -33.69 14.58 45.58
N SER A 607 -34.00 13.41 45.02
CA SER A 607 -34.12 12.16 45.77
C SER A 607 -32.81 11.72 46.44
N LYS A 608 -31.66 11.95 45.80
CA LYS A 608 -30.33 11.64 46.35
C LYS A 608 -29.94 12.61 47.46
N LEU A 609 -30.30 13.89 47.33
CA LEU A 609 -30.10 14.90 48.37
C LEU A 609 -30.99 14.64 49.59
N ASP A 610 -32.24 14.21 49.38
CA ASP A 610 -33.18 13.87 50.45
C ASP A 610 -32.70 12.68 51.28
N ALA A 611 -32.13 11.64 50.64
CA ALA A 611 -31.52 10.52 51.35
C ALA A 611 -30.34 10.94 52.25
N LEU A 612 -29.48 11.84 51.76
CA LEU A 612 -28.36 12.42 52.53
C LEU A 612 -28.88 13.26 53.71
N LYS A 613 -29.93 14.05 53.50
CA LYS A 613 -30.58 14.87 54.52
C LYS A 613 -31.19 14.01 55.62
N GLU A 614 -31.96 12.98 55.25
CA GLU A 614 -32.56 12.04 56.21
C GLU A 614 -31.51 11.35 57.07
N GLN A 615 -30.40 10.90 56.47
CA GLN A 615 -29.31 10.26 57.21
C GLN A 615 -28.70 11.21 58.26
N CYS A 616 -28.54 12.49 57.92
CA CYS A 616 -28.02 13.50 58.85
C CYS A 616 -29.04 13.85 59.94
N GLN A 617 -30.33 13.93 59.61
CA GLN A 617 -31.41 14.15 60.57
C GLN A 617 -31.49 13.01 61.60
N ARG A 618 -31.32 11.74 61.18
CA ARG A 618 -31.24 10.59 62.09
C ARG A 618 -30.05 10.66 63.05
N ARG A 619 -28.91 11.21 62.60
CA ARG A 619 -27.71 11.43 63.45
C ARG A 619 -27.92 12.59 64.43
N LEU A 620 -28.62 13.65 64.01
CA LEU A 620 -28.91 14.79 64.88
C LEU A 620 -29.86 14.40 66.01
N THR A 621 -30.92 13.64 65.71
CA THR A 621 -31.88 13.16 66.71
C THR A 621 -31.27 12.16 67.69
N SER A 622 -30.35 11.29 67.24
CA SER A 622 -29.64 10.38 68.14
C SER A 622 -28.65 11.08 69.08
N GLN A 623 -28.02 12.18 68.64
CA GLN A 623 -27.14 13.00 69.48
C GLN A 623 -27.91 13.87 70.50
N GLN A 624 -29.11 14.34 70.15
CA GLN A 624 -30.00 15.10 71.06
C GLN A 624 -30.73 14.22 72.08
N ALA A 625 -30.99 12.94 71.76
CA ALA A 625 -31.53 11.97 72.70
C ALA A 625 -30.51 11.53 73.77
N GLY A 626 -29.21 11.54 73.44
CA GLY A 626 -28.13 11.20 74.38
C GLY A 626 -27.90 12.24 75.48
N SER A 627 -28.26 13.51 75.26
CA SER A 627 -28.09 14.60 76.22
C SER A 627 -29.30 14.81 77.15
N SER A 628 -30.40 14.07 76.96
CA SER A 628 -31.66 14.22 77.72
C SER A 628 -32.03 13.04 78.63
N SER A 629 -31.19 12.00 78.75
CA SER A 629 -31.36 10.96 79.79
C SER A 629 -30.67 11.37 81.10
N GLY A 630 -31.22 12.41 81.73
CA GLY A 630 -31.03 12.66 83.14
C GLY A 630 -31.94 11.77 83.98
N ASN A 631 -31.40 11.34 85.12
CA ASN A 631 -32.03 10.80 86.33
C ASN A 631 -32.27 9.28 86.45
N PRO A 632 -32.31 8.74 87.69
CA PRO A 632 -31.68 9.18 88.95
C PRO A 632 -31.04 8.01 89.74
N THR A 633 -30.33 8.39 90.80
CA THR A 633 -29.97 7.63 92.01
C THR A 633 -30.89 6.45 92.37
N GLY A 634 -30.32 5.29 92.71
CA GLY A 634 -31.03 4.22 93.40
C GLY A 634 -30.27 2.89 93.51
N PHE A 635 -29.39 2.80 94.51
CA PHE A 635 -29.00 1.60 95.29
C PHE A 635 -29.57 0.22 94.84
N PHE A 636 -28.71 -0.77 94.58
CA PHE A 636 -28.75 -2.06 95.29
C PHE A 636 -27.46 -2.90 95.10
N VAL A 637 -26.92 -3.28 96.26
CA VAL A 637 -25.91 -4.28 96.66
C VAL A 637 -25.89 -5.59 95.85
N GLY A 638 -24.70 -6.18 95.66
CA GLY A 638 -24.55 -7.64 95.69
C GLY A 638 -23.52 -8.31 94.77
N GLN A 639 -22.37 -8.69 95.35
CA GLN A 639 -21.58 -9.92 95.15
C GLN A 639 -21.21 -10.40 93.72
N ARG A 640 -19.91 -10.41 93.37
CA ARG A 640 -18.93 -11.52 93.54
C ARG A 640 -19.35 -12.88 92.94
N SER A 641 -18.70 -13.23 91.82
CA SER A 641 -17.92 -14.47 91.56
C SER A 641 -17.79 -14.63 90.03
N GLY A 642 -16.62 -14.48 89.43
CA GLY A 642 -15.58 -15.52 89.32
C GLY A 642 -15.55 -15.96 87.85
N GLY A 643 -14.61 -15.51 87.03
CA GLY A 643 -13.31 -16.13 86.80
C GLY A 643 -13.07 -16.06 85.27
N ALA A 644 -12.04 -15.37 84.80
CA ALA A 644 -10.78 -15.99 84.37
C ALA A 644 -11.02 -17.11 83.34
N GLN A 645 -10.64 -16.98 82.07
CA GLN A 645 -9.24 -16.97 81.64
C GLN A 645 -9.05 -16.27 80.28
N GLN A 646 -8.27 -15.19 80.35
CA GLN A 646 -7.21 -14.78 79.43
C GLN A 646 -6.20 -15.94 79.13
N PRO A 647 -5.13 -15.77 78.32
CA PRO A 647 -4.84 -14.73 77.30
C PRO A 647 -4.02 -15.22 76.08
N SER A 648 -3.77 -14.26 75.18
CA SER A 648 -2.46 -13.88 74.59
C SER A 648 -1.74 -14.79 73.58
N ILE A 649 -1.54 -14.29 72.35
CA ILE A 649 -0.36 -13.55 71.82
C ILE A 649 0.60 -14.51 71.12
N GLY A 650 1.01 -14.14 69.90
CA GLY A 650 2.17 -14.77 69.27
C GLY A 650 2.46 -14.31 67.86
N LEU A 651 2.87 -13.05 67.71
CA LEU A 651 3.62 -12.57 66.55
C LEU A 651 4.98 -13.29 66.47
N GLY A 652 5.40 -13.70 65.27
CA GLY A 652 6.75 -14.24 65.05
C GLY A 652 7.07 -14.53 63.58
N LEU A 653 7.65 -13.53 62.91
CA LEU A 653 8.27 -13.62 61.58
C LEU A 653 9.65 -14.31 61.62
N LYS A 654 9.98 -15.03 60.53
CA LYS A 654 11.29 -15.40 59.93
C LYS A 654 11.22 -16.86 59.43
N LYS A 655 11.83 -17.30 58.32
CA LYS A 655 12.96 -16.78 57.53
C LYS A 655 12.97 -17.51 56.18
N THR A 656 13.67 -16.89 55.25
CA THR A 656 14.16 -17.34 53.93
C THR A 656 14.75 -18.75 53.84
N GLY A 657 14.58 -19.35 52.66
CA GLY A 657 15.43 -20.33 52.01
C GLY A 657 15.30 -20.13 50.50
#